data_AF-A0A7L1SJ59-F1
#
_entry.id   AF-A0A7L1SJ59-F1
#
_cell.length_a   1.000
_cell.length_b   1.000
_cell.length_c   1.000
_cell.angle_alpha   90.00
_cell.angle_beta   90.00
_cell.angle_gamma   90.00
#
_symmetry.space_group_name_H-M   'P 1'
#
loop_
_entity.id
_entity.type
_entity.pdbx_description
1 polymer ?
#
loop_
_entity_poly.entity_id
_entity_poly.type
_entity_poly.pdbx_seq_one_letter_code
_entity_poly.pdbx_strand_id
1 'polypeptide(L)'
;MGKRKEESISKPGSHKRQRQEYTDEHSDESNEEENSQLSADSNFSSLSTVGEVGIIESIQLKNFMCHSMLGPFQFGSNLNFVVGNNGSGKSSVLTALIVGLGGKATATNRGSSLKMFVRDGESSADISITLRNQGRDAFKPEVYGGSIIVHQHINLDGSRSYKLKSKSGTLISSKKEELVGILDHFNIQVDNPVSVLTQEMSKHFLQSKNEGDKYKFFMKATQLEQMKEDYSSIMKTKENTCIQIEQGVERLQELKLLYCEKKERYKSIGFVNDMRNHLEDLKHKMAWAVVSEMEKEIQPIKEGIRAEEGNTEKFVQKIEECQVKVNEAEEKYKAIQDKLITISEEAQALHPQCISLKADVQARRKAVNEAEVLYNRFKTELKRLGKDDEQLRKRIEELKSSANQISEPEKLERQRKIAHLREQLKAFHDEEIMIGQQVDQFQQAIYKCKEEHARLRREDTDAKQALDAKQKQLRELKDSKTNTLKRFGPHIPAFLEAVETAYRQGRFKHKPIGPLGAFIHPKDAELTLAIESCLKSLVQAFCCDNHSDERTLQLLMSKYYPHGFRPQIIVNKFQDKVYDVRHRGVHHPEFPSVLTALEIDNAVVANCLIDVRGIETVLLIKSSRRAREVMQSNRPPKNCREAFTAEGDQVFERRYYSSDYVRPKFLSKDVEADISHLEKEIENKKAQMTASQQRLYSIENEIRQNEDQLHGHRRHQKELQIKIRTTNAEITDLENMEEHQSLDIRTLEDEAEENKGKMESVKKDMQQQSRKMEELKNDLQVAEKKFEEMKEKIHQVEEIAGPIKDELNQADSEVENSKRRLQHYEDKQKEHLACVKRHKELLATKEKELEERIAQARQIYSERIEVSRTVKSLDAEMNRLRERINSENDRHGNREEIIQQFHDAKERYEDANSKVKNLKKFIRLLEEIMTQRFKIYRQFLRLLSLRCKLYFDHFLRIRACSGKILFDHKNETLSITVQPREEDKASLNDVRSLSGGERSFSTVCFILSLWSITESPFRCLDEFDVYMDMVNRRIAMDMILKVADSQHHRQFILLTPQTMSSLPTSSRIRILRMQDPERGQRTLNFQNRNDKEED
;
A
#
# COMPACT_ATOMS: atom_id res chain seq x y z
N MET A 1 -2.60 40.83 -8.57
CA MET A 1 -2.09 41.72 -9.63
C MET A 1 -0.98 40.99 -10.39
N GLY A 2 -1.01 41.04 -11.73
CA GLY A 2 0.00 40.41 -12.60
C GLY A 2 -0.62 39.60 -13.74
N LYS A 3 -1.03 40.28 -14.82
CA LYS A 3 -1.66 39.75 -16.05
C LYS A 3 -0.70 38.94 -16.94
N ARG A 4 -1.20 37.90 -17.63
CA ARG A 4 -0.96 37.53 -19.06
C ARG A 4 -1.69 36.20 -19.37
N LYS A 5 -2.80 36.23 -20.11
CA LYS A 5 -2.98 36.17 -21.59
C LYS A 5 -3.17 34.73 -22.09
N GLU A 6 -4.42 34.43 -22.43
CA GLU A 6 -4.88 33.31 -23.25
C GLU A 6 -4.35 33.46 -24.68
N GLU A 7 -3.95 32.33 -25.29
CA GLU A 7 -4.00 32.15 -26.74
C GLU A 7 -4.43 30.72 -27.07
N SER A 8 -5.34 30.65 -28.02
CA SER A 8 -6.19 29.56 -28.47
C SER A 8 -5.45 28.43 -29.18
N ILE A 9 -5.76 27.16 -28.84
CA ILE A 9 -5.36 25.99 -29.64
C ILE A 9 -6.58 25.43 -30.38
N SER A 10 -6.49 25.50 -31.70
CA SER A 10 -7.37 24.94 -32.72
C SER A 10 -7.31 23.40 -32.77
N LYS A 11 -8.48 22.79 -32.99
CA LYS A 11 -8.69 21.35 -33.22
C LYS A 11 -7.83 20.77 -34.36
N PRO A 12 -7.39 19.50 -34.26
CA PRO A 12 -7.17 18.65 -35.43
C PRO A 12 -8.23 17.54 -35.53
N GLY A 13 -8.64 17.30 -36.78
CA GLY A 13 -9.73 16.42 -37.20
C GLY A 13 -9.49 14.91 -37.00
N SER A 14 -10.61 14.21 -37.04
CA SER A 14 -10.78 12.78 -36.86
C SER A 14 -10.21 11.95 -38.01
N HIS A 15 -9.33 11.00 -37.71
CA HIS A 15 -9.18 9.77 -38.50
C HIS A 15 -9.25 8.55 -37.58
N LYS A 16 -10.39 7.84 -37.68
CA LYS A 16 -10.67 6.55 -37.06
C LYS A 16 -9.70 5.50 -37.60
N ARG A 17 -8.97 4.81 -36.71
CA ARG A 17 -8.44 3.45 -36.97
C ARG A 17 -9.23 2.46 -36.11
N GLN A 18 -9.80 1.46 -36.78
CA GLN A 18 -10.59 0.37 -36.20
C GLN A 18 -9.72 -0.49 -35.28
N ARG A 19 -10.30 -0.85 -34.14
CA ARG A 19 -9.75 -1.72 -33.10
C ARG A 19 -10.34 -3.12 -33.34
N GLN A 20 -9.50 -4.09 -33.65
CA GLN A 20 -9.91 -5.51 -33.75
C GLN A 20 -10.03 -6.09 -32.34
N GLU A 21 -11.19 -6.68 -32.09
CA GLU A 21 -11.54 -7.44 -30.89
C GLU A 21 -10.87 -8.82 -30.93
N TYR A 22 -10.37 -9.26 -29.77
CA TYR A 22 -9.96 -10.63 -29.51
C TYR A 22 -11.20 -11.43 -29.08
N THR A 23 -11.52 -12.50 -29.79
CA THR A 23 -12.45 -13.55 -29.37
C THR A 23 -11.67 -14.83 -29.12
N ASP A 24 -11.79 -15.33 -27.88
CA ASP A 24 -11.44 -16.69 -27.45
C ASP A 24 -12.46 -17.69 -28.04
N GLU A 25 -11.99 -18.70 -28.77
CA GLU A 25 -12.69 -19.99 -28.86
C GLU A 25 -11.68 -21.14 -28.86
N HIS A 26 -11.89 -22.06 -27.92
CA HIS A 26 -11.30 -23.40 -27.89
C HIS A 26 -12.04 -24.32 -28.86
N SER A 27 -11.31 -25.05 -29.71
CA SER A 27 -11.73 -26.37 -30.18
C SER A 27 -10.53 -27.19 -30.67
N ASP A 28 -10.59 -28.48 -30.36
CA ASP A 28 -9.64 -29.53 -30.66
C ASP A 28 -9.47 -29.86 -32.17
N GLU A 29 -8.42 -30.66 -32.40
CA GLU A 29 -8.23 -31.66 -33.46
C GLU A 29 -7.43 -31.35 -34.75
N SER A 30 -6.40 -32.20 -34.90
CA SER A 30 -5.82 -32.78 -36.12
C SER A 30 -4.82 -31.97 -36.96
N ASN A 31 -3.59 -32.49 -36.96
CA ASN A 31 -2.57 -32.29 -37.98
C ASN A 31 -3.03 -32.95 -39.28
N GLU A 32 -2.93 -32.25 -40.41
CA GLU A 32 -2.41 -32.79 -41.66
C GLU A 32 -2.13 -31.65 -42.66
N GLU A 33 -0.96 -31.76 -43.28
CA GLU A 33 -0.54 -31.28 -44.60
C GLU A 33 -1.10 -29.96 -45.16
N GLU A 34 -0.20 -29.00 -45.45
CA GLU A 34 -0.28 -28.30 -46.74
C GLU A 34 1.07 -27.72 -47.18
N ASN A 35 1.58 -28.35 -48.23
CA ASN A 35 2.65 -27.88 -49.09
C ASN A 35 1.99 -27.62 -50.45
N SER A 36 1.52 -26.41 -50.74
CA SER A 36 1.36 -25.91 -52.12
C SER A 36 0.91 -24.44 -52.17
N GLN A 37 1.26 -23.80 -53.28
CA GLN A 37 0.74 -22.52 -53.81
C GLN A 37 1.49 -21.23 -53.43
N LEU A 38 2.72 -21.16 -53.93
CA LEU A 38 3.32 -19.91 -54.41
C LEU A 38 2.83 -19.65 -55.85
N SER A 39 1.82 -18.79 -56.02
CA SER A 39 1.60 -18.07 -57.29
C SER A 39 0.56 -16.96 -57.15
N ALA A 40 1.02 -15.74 -56.86
CA ALA A 40 0.45 -14.47 -57.33
C ALA A 40 1.25 -13.31 -56.71
N ASP A 41 2.16 -12.74 -57.50
CA ASP A 41 2.36 -11.28 -57.62
C ASP A 41 3.54 -11.00 -58.54
N SER A 42 3.29 -11.25 -59.82
CA SER A 42 4.04 -10.65 -60.92
C SER A 42 3.53 -9.24 -61.13
N ASN A 43 4.15 -8.25 -60.48
CA ASN A 43 4.28 -6.86 -60.95
C ASN A 43 5.07 -6.00 -59.94
N PHE A 44 6.40 -6.10 -59.97
CA PHE A 44 7.25 -4.95 -59.66
C PHE A 44 8.48 -4.99 -60.57
N SER A 45 8.67 -3.88 -61.26
CA SER A 45 9.69 -3.60 -62.27
C SER A 45 11.11 -3.96 -61.84
N SER A 46 11.82 -4.57 -62.78
CA SER A 46 13.26 -4.75 -62.84
C SER A 46 14.03 -3.42 -62.71
N LEU A 47 14.48 -3.09 -61.51
CA LEU A 47 15.74 -2.38 -61.28
C LEU A 47 16.54 -3.15 -60.23
N SER A 48 17.80 -3.46 -60.53
CA SER A 48 18.70 -4.22 -59.66
C SER A 48 18.97 -3.49 -58.34
N THR A 49 18.38 -3.94 -57.23
CA THR A 49 18.51 -3.32 -55.91
C THR A 49 19.79 -3.74 -55.19
N VAL A 50 20.96 -3.27 -55.67
CA VAL A 50 22.27 -3.63 -55.10
C VAL A 50 22.61 -2.74 -53.90
N GLY A 51 22.63 -3.32 -52.69
CA GLY A 51 23.13 -2.71 -51.44
C GLY A 51 22.53 -1.33 -51.12
N GLU A 52 21.26 -1.28 -50.70
CA GLU A 52 20.52 -0.01 -50.53
C GLU A 52 20.89 0.76 -49.25
N VAL A 53 21.21 0.07 -48.14
CA VAL A 53 21.40 0.68 -46.82
C VAL A 53 22.67 0.16 -46.13
N GLY A 54 23.37 1.02 -45.40
CA GLY A 54 24.39 0.63 -44.41
C GLY A 54 25.74 0.19 -44.99
N ILE A 55 25.87 0.11 -46.32
CA ILE A 55 27.16 -0.15 -46.98
C ILE A 55 28.07 1.08 -46.93
N ILE A 56 29.38 0.85 -47.02
CA ILE A 56 30.39 1.90 -46.96
C ILE A 56 30.61 2.44 -48.37
N GLU A 57 30.33 3.72 -48.60
CA GLU A 57 30.56 4.38 -49.89
C GLU A 57 31.99 4.87 -50.02
N SER A 58 32.53 5.48 -48.95
CA SER A 58 33.92 5.93 -48.92
C SER A 58 34.49 6.07 -47.52
N ILE A 59 35.81 6.04 -47.43
CA ILE A 59 36.58 6.33 -46.22
C ILE A 59 37.69 7.34 -46.51
N GLN A 60 37.93 8.25 -45.57
CA GLN A 60 39.02 9.22 -45.61
C GLN A 60 39.67 9.33 -44.23
N LEU A 61 41.00 9.32 -44.19
CA LEU A 61 41.81 9.39 -42.98
C LEU A 61 42.77 10.57 -43.06
N LYS A 62 42.97 11.25 -41.94
CA LYS A 62 43.98 12.30 -41.80
C LYS A 62 44.75 12.08 -40.51
N ASN A 63 46.08 12.16 -40.59
CA ASN A 63 47.00 11.98 -39.46
C ASN A 63 46.75 10.69 -38.65
N PHE A 64 46.37 9.60 -39.33
CA PHE A 64 45.96 8.35 -38.72
C PHE A 64 46.99 7.24 -39.01
N MET A 65 47.59 6.68 -37.97
CA MET A 65 48.67 5.69 -38.05
C MET A 65 49.80 6.13 -39.00
N CYS A 66 50.03 5.39 -40.09
CA CYS A 66 51.09 5.63 -41.06
C CYS A 66 50.71 6.65 -42.16
N HIS A 67 49.47 7.15 -42.16
CA HIS A 67 48.94 8.03 -43.21
C HIS A 67 48.80 9.48 -42.71
N SER A 68 49.44 10.44 -43.39
CA SER A 68 49.13 11.88 -43.23
C SER A 68 47.75 12.20 -43.79
N MET A 69 47.46 11.64 -44.95
CA MET A 69 46.20 11.81 -45.66
C MET A 69 45.97 10.57 -46.52
N LEU A 70 44.85 9.88 -46.32
CA LEU A 70 44.41 8.75 -47.13
C LEU A 70 42.97 8.99 -47.57
N GLY A 71 42.70 8.94 -48.87
CA GLY A 71 41.34 9.00 -49.41
C GLY A 71 40.92 10.37 -49.97
N PRO A 72 39.67 10.49 -50.46
CA PRO A 72 38.57 9.55 -50.24
C PRO A 72 38.71 8.25 -51.05
N PHE A 73 38.79 7.14 -50.33
CA PHE A 73 38.86 5.80 -50.90
C PHE A 73 37.43 5.30 -51.11
N GLN A 74 37.00 5.20 -52.37
CA GLN A 74 35.63 4.86 -52.73
C GLN A 74 35.46 3.35 -52.93
N PHE A 75 34.53 2.76 -52.21
CA PHE A 75 34.18 1.35 -52.37
C PHE A 75 33.05 1.18 -53.40
N GLY A 76 33.02 0.03 -54.05
CA GLY A 76 31.89 -0.48 -54.82
C GLY A 76 30.85 -1.16 -53.92
N SER A 77 29.67 -1.43 -54.47
CA SER A 77 28.50 -1.87 -53.71
C SER A 77 28.50 -3.35 -53.28
N ASN A 78 29.35 -4.19 -53.87
CA ASN A 78 29.47 -5.61 -53.53
C ASN A 78 30.92 -5.97 -53.19
N LEU A 79 31.74 -6.47 -54.12
CA LEU A 79 33.08 -6.98 -53.81
C LEU A 79 34.18 -5.93 -54.03
N ASN A 80 35.02 -5.74 -53.02
CA ASN A 80 36.10 -4.77 -52.99
C ASN A 80 37.41 -5.45 -52.58
N PHE A 81 38.44 -5.34 -53.40
CA PHE A 81 39.79 -5.79 -53.06
C PHE A 81 40.68 -4.58 -52.76
N VAL A 82 41.30 -4.55 -51.58
CA VAL A 82 42.32 -3.57 -51.21
C VAL A 82 43.68 -4.25 -51.27
N VAL A 83 44.47 -3.92 -52.29
CA VAL A 83 45.73 -4.61 -52.63
C VAL A 83 46.92 -3.68 -52.43
N GLY A 84 48.04 -4.18 -51.92
CA GLY A 84 49.28 -3.41 -51.76
C GLY A 84 50.34 -4.19 -50.98
N ASN A 85 51.62 -3.87 -51.16
CA ASN A 85 52.69 -4.61 -50.48
C ASN A 85 52.62 -4.53 -48.95
N ASN A 86 53.27 -5.44 -48.24
CA ASN A 86 53.35 -5.39 -46.78
C ASN A 86 53.97 -4.05 -46.33
N GLY A 87 53.32 -3.36 -45.39
CA GLY A 87 53.73 -2.04 -44.92
C GLY A 87 53.07 -0.84 -45.61
N SER A 88 52.26 -1.03 -46.67
CA SER A 88 51.48 0.03 -47.35
C SER A 88 50.32 0.62 -46.53
N GLY A 89 50.07 0.13 -45.31
CA GLY A 89 49.00 0.62 -44.45
C GLY A 89 47.60 0.12 -44.79
N LYS A 90 47.45 -1.04 -45.46
CA LYS A 90 46.16 -1.72 -45.74
C LYS A 90 45.32 -1.91 -44.49
N SER A 91 45.87 -2.56 -43.47
CA SER A 91 45.18 -2.84 -42.20
C SER A 91 44.80 -1.57 -41.43
N SER A 92 45.41 -0.41 -41.74
CA SER A 92 44.99 0.88 -41.18
C SER A 92 43.60 1.30 -41.67
N VAL A 93 43.19 0.92 -42.89
CA VAL A 93 41.82 1.14 -43.39
C VAL A 93 40.81 0.36 -42.56
N LEU A 94 41.08 -0.92 -42.29
CA LEU A 94 40.23 -1.75 -41.44
C LEU A 94 40.15 -1.19 -40.01
N THR A 95 41.30 -0.81 -39.46
CA THR A 95 41.39 -0.24 -38.11
C THR A 95 40.58 1.06 -38.01
N ALA A 96 40.65 1.91 -39.03
CA ALA A 96 39.86 3.13 -39.09
C ALA A 96 38.36 2.87 -39.23
N LEU A 97 37.95 1.82 -39.94
CA LEU A 97 36.53 1.43 -40.00
C LEU A 97 35.99 1.03 -38.62
N ILE A 98 36.73 0.21 -37.88
CA ILE A 98 36.35 -0.22 -36.53
C ILE A 98 36.24 1.00 -35.61
N VAL A 99 37.28 1.83 -35.56
CA VAL A 99 37.36 2.96 -34.64
C VAL A 99 36.38 4.08 -35.01
N GLY A 100 36.30 4.41 -36.31
CA GLY A 100 35.43 5.43 -36.90
C GLY A 100 33.95 5.18 -36.66
N LEU A 101 33.52 3.92 -36.75
CA LEU A 101 32.16 3.49 -36.47
C LEU A 101 31.94 3.15 -34.98
N GLY A 102 32.80 3.63 -34.08
CA GLY A 102 32.55 3.60 -32.64
C GLY A 102 33.07 2.38 -31.87
N GLY A 103 33.75 1.45 -32.54
CA GLY A 103 34.38 0.28 -31.92
C GLY A 103 35.46 0.65 -30.89
N LYS A 104 35.84 -0.33 -30.06
CA LYS A 104 36.89 -0.15 -29.03
C LYS A 104 38.28 -0.29 -29.66
N ALA A 105 39.27 0.44 -29.15
CA ALA A 105 40.65 0.33 -29.62
C ALA A 105 41.19 -1.11 -29.52
N THR A 106 40.85 -1.80 -28.42
CA THR A 106 41.23 -3.20 -28.18
C THR A 106 40.64 -4.18 -29.20
N ALA A 107 39.49 -3.87 -29.81
CA ALA A 107 38.88 -4.72 -30.84
C ALA A 107 39.70 -4.79 -32.14
N THR A 108 40.60 -3.82 -32.35
CA THR A 108 41.46 -3.73 -33.53
C THR A 108 42.70 -4.63 -33.44
N ASN A 109 43.05 -5.13 -32.24
CA ASN A 109 44.30 -5.85 -31.93
C ASN A 109 45.61 -5.08 -32.24
N ARG A 110 45.53 -3.80 -32.63
CA ARG A 110 46.68 -2.96 -33.01
C ARG A 110 47.01 -1.89 -31.98
N GLY A 111 46.17 -1.66 -30.97
CA GLY A 111 46.41 -0.68 -29.92
C GLY A 111 45.49 -0.84 -28.71
N SER A 112 46.02 -0.54 -27.52
CA SER A 112 45.26 -0.59 -26.26
C SER A 112 44.41 0.67 -26.02
N SER A 113 44.72 1.78 -26.69
CA SER A 113 44.06 3.08 -26.52
C SER A 113 44.03 3.87 -27.84
N LEU A 114 43.06 4.78 -27.98
CA LEU A 114 42.84 5.54 -29.23
C LEU A 114 44.01 6.47 -29.58
N LYS A 115 44.76 6.97 -28.59
CA LYS A 115 45.94 7.82 -28.81
C LYS A 115 47.03 7.14 -29.66
N MET A 116 47.11 5.80 -29.61
CA MET A 116 48.09 5.02 -30.39
C MET A 116 47.79 5.04 -31.90
N PHE A 117 46.62 5.51 -32.31
CA PHE A 117 46.23 5.62 -33.71
C PHE A 117 46.44 7.04 -34.27
N VAL A 118 46.78 8.01 -33.43
CA VAL A 118 47.25 9.33 -33.90
C VAL A 118 48.67 9.15 -34.41
N ARG A 119 48.94 9.68 -35.60
CA ARG A 119 50.28 9.62 -36.20
C ARG A 119 51.31 10.31 -35.31
N ASP A 120 52.49 9.71 -35.18
CA ASP A 120 53.61 10.27 -34.42
C ASP A 120 53.96 11.69 -34.91
N GLY A 121 53.97 12.65 -33.99
CA GLY A 121 54.25 14.06 -34.25
C GLY A 121 53.04 14.95 -34.51
N GLU A 122 51.83 14.37 -34.64
CA GLU A 122 50.59 15.10 -34.86
C GLU A 122 49.77 15.20 -33.56
N SER A 123 48.97 16.28 -33.41
CA SER A 123 48.15 16.51 -32.21
C SER A 123 46.79 15.81 -32.22
N SER A 124 46.31 15.42 -33.40
CA SER A 124 44.99 14.80 -33.59
C SER A 124 44.92 14.01 -34.90
N ALA A 125 43.98 13.07 -34.98
CA ALA A 125 43.63 12.31 -36.18
C ALA A 125 42.14 12.44 -36.52
N ASP A 126 41.81 12.46 -37.81
CA ASP A 126 40.43 12.48 -38.31
C ASP A 126 40.12 11.23 -39.14
N ILE A 127 38.94 10.67 -38.92
CA ILE A 127 38.37 9.58 -39.70
C ILE A 127 37.01 10.02 -40.21
N SER A 128 36.77 9.93 -41.51
CA SER A 128 35.50 10.24 -42.15
C SER A 128 35.01 9.04 -42.95
N ILE A 129 33.84 8.52 -42.60
CA ILE A 129 33.22 7.35 -43.23
C ILE A 129 31.86 7.75 -43.77
N THR A 130 31.60 7.48 -45.05
CA THR A 130 30.30 7.74 -45.67
C THR A 130 29.53 6.43 -45.79
N LEU A 131 28.37 6.36 -45.14
CA LEU A 131 27.44 5.23 -45.19
C LEU A 131 26.28 5.55 -46.14
N ARG A 132 25.85 4.57 -46.92
CA ARG A 132 24.67 4.73 -47.79
C ARG A 132 23.38 4.70 -46.98
N ASN A 133 22.45 5.60 -47.29
CA ASN A 133 21.17 5.76 -46.61
C ASN A 133 19.99 5.86 -47.61
N GLN A 134 19.76 4.81 -48.41
CA GLN A 134 18.77 4.80 -49.49
C GLN A 134 17.87 3.56 -49.39
N GLY A 135 16.73 3.52 -50.08
CA GLY A 135 15.82 2.37 -50.01
C GLY A 135 14.83 2.45 -48.84
N ARG A 136 14.09 1.36 -48.62
CA ARG A 136 12.94 1.35 -47.68
C ARG A 136 13.36 1.46 -46.21
N ASP A 137 14.57 0.99 -45.88
CA ASP A 137 15.10 0.96 -44.51
C ASP A 137 16.08 2.11 -44.21
N ALA A 138 16.02 3.22 -44.97
CA ALA A 138 16.85 4.39 -44.71
C ALA A 138 16.57 5.00 -43.32
N PHE A 139 17.64 5.34 -42.58
CA PHE A 139 17.58 6.00 -41.29
C PHE A 139 17.32 7.50 -41.46
N LYS A 140 16.15 7.98 -40.99
CA LYS A 140 15.73 9.39 -41.04
C LYS A 140 16.11 10.07 -42.38
N PRO A 141 15.62 9.55 -43.53
CA PRO A 141 16.05 10.00 -44.85
C PRO A 141 15.76 11.48 -45.09
N GLU A 142 14.73 12.04 -44.45
CA GLU A 142 14.41 13.47 -44.53
C GLU A 142 15.46 14.37 -43.85
N VAL A 143 16.20 13.85 -42.87
CA VAL A 143 17.20 14.60 -42.10
C VAL A 143 18.60 14.43 -42.69
N TYR A 144 19.00 13.18 -42.95
CA TYR A 144 20.36 12.89 -43.41
C TYR A 144 20.48 12.84 -44.95
N GLY A 145 19.38 12.64 -45.67
CA GLY A 145 19.40 12.40 -47.11
C GLY A 145 19.94 11.01 -47.47
N GLY A 146 20.37 10.86 -48.72
CA GLY A 146 20.78 9.56 -49.30
C GLY A 146 22.11 8.96 -48.81
N SER A 147 22.87 9.68 -47.97
CA SER A 147 24.12 9.20 -47.37
C SER A 147 24.34 9.87 -46.00
N ILE A 148 24.93 9.15 -45.05
CA ILE A 148 25.29 9.62 -43.72
C ILE A 148 26.81 9.68 -43.61
N ILE A 149 27.37 10.84 -43.28
CA ILE A 149 28.82 11.02 -43.10
C ILE A 149 29.12 10.99 -41.61
N VAL A 150 29.81 9.94 -41.17
CA VAL A 150 30.32 9.77 -39.81
C VAL A 150 31.74 10.31 -39.75
N HIS A 151 31.93 11.46 -39.10
CA HIS A 151 33.24 12.04 -38.88
C HIS A 151 33.64 11.89 -37.42
N GLN A 152 34.78 11.24 -37.17
CA GLN A 152 35.34 11.05 -35.84
C GLN A 152 36.69 11.78 -35.74
N HIS A 153 36.85 12.56 -34.69
CA HIS A 153 38.10 13.24 -34.36
C HIS A 153 38.68 12.62 -33.08
N ILE A 154 39.97 12.29 -33.11
CA ILE A 154 40.72 11.66 -32.01
C ILE A 154 41.85 12.59 -31.61
N ASN A 155 41.91 12.94 -30.34
CA ASN A 155 42.97 13.78 -29.78
C ASN A 155 44.09 12.92 -29.16
N LEU A 156 45.27 13.53 -28.96
CA LEU A 156 46.42 12.88 -28.33
C LEU A 156 46.17 12.43 -26.88
N ASP A 157 45.23 13.08 -26.19
CA ASP A 157 44.77 12.72 -24.84
C ASP A 157 43.90 11.43 -24.82
N GLY A 158 43.55 10.90 -26.01
CA GLY A 158 42.69 9.74 -26.18
C GLY A 158 41.19 10.06 -26.17
N SER A 159 40.81 11.33 -26.06
CA SER A 159 39.42 11.77 -26.22
C SER A 159 38.97 11.64 -27.69
N ARG A 160 37.70 11.32 -27.88
CA ARG A 160 37.07 11.19 -29.20
C ARG A 160 35.81 12.05 -29.27
N SER A 161 35.59 12.69 -30.42
CA SER A 161 34.37 13.44 -30.71
C SER A 161 33.78 13.01 -32.05
N TYR A 162 32.44 13.04 -32.13
CA TYR A 162 31.70 12.64 -33.32
C TYR A 162 30.99 13.84 -33.95
N LYS A 163 30.93 13.85 -35.27
CA LYS A 163 30.13 14.78 -36.09
C LYS A 163 29.42 13.95 -37.15
N LEU A 164 28.12 13.78 -36.98
CA LEU A 164 27.23 13.08 -37.91
C LEU A 164 26.62 14.10 -38.85
N LYS A 165 26.91 13.97 -40.14
CA LYS A 165 26.49 14.94 -41.16
C LYS A 165 25.59 14.29 -42.22
N SER A 166 24.73 15.10 -42.81
CA SER A 166 23.93 14.73 -43.99
C SER A 166 24.79 14.63 -45.25
N LYS A 167 24.21 14.12 -46.35
CA LYS A 167 24.86 14.10 -47.68
C LYS A 167 25.36 15.48 -48.15
N SER A 168 24.68 16.56 -47.76
CA SER A 168 25.11 17.94 -48.09
C SER A 168 26.23 18.47 -47.19
N GLY A 169 26.70 17.67 -46.22
CA GLY A 169 27.74 18.07 -45.26
C GLY A 169 27.22 18.84 -44.05
N THR A 170 25.89 18.97 -43.89
CA THR A 170 25.27 19.69 -42.76
C THR A 170 25.37 18.86 -41.50
N LEU A 171 25.83 19.45 -40.39
CA LEU A 171 25.90 18.77 -39.10
C LEU A 171 24.50 18.53 -38.53
N ILE A 172 24.16 17.26 -38.26
CA ILE A 172 22.88 16.86 -37.69
C ILE A 172 23.01 16.57 -36.19
N SER A 173 24.07 15.85 -35.79
CA SER A 173 24.29 15.47 -34.40
C SER A 173 25.76 15.27 -34.09
N SER A 174 26.15 15.52 -32.84
CA SER A 174 27.48 15.20 -32.30
C SER A 174 27.43 14.16 -31.18
N LYS A 175 26.25 13.61 -30.90
CA LYS A 175 26.01 12.67 -29.81
C LYS A 175 26.37 11.24 -30.21
N LYS A 176 27.00 10.50 -29.30
CA LYS A 176 27.35 9.10 -29.53
C LYS A 176 26.10 8.22 -29.62
N GLU A 177 25.05 8.53 -28.86
CA GLU A 177 23.80 7.76 -28.86
C GLU A 177 23.14 7.74 -30.24
N GLU A 178 23.22 8.85 -31.00
CA GLU A 178 22.71 8.90 -32.37
C GLU A 178 23.53 8.02 -33.32
N LEU A 179 24.86 7.97 -33.15
CA LEU A 179 25.72 7.05 -33.91
C LEU A 179 25.36 5.60 -33.60
N VAL A 180 25.20 5.24 -32.33
CA VAL A 180 24.76 3.89 -31.92
C VAL A 180 23.41 3.57 -32.55
N GLY A 181 22.45 4.51 -32.53
CA GLY A 181 21.16 4.32 -33.18
C GLY A 181 21.24 4.10 -34.69
N ILE A 182 22.16 4.78 -35.40
CA ILE A 182 22.42 4.55 -36.83
C ILE A 182 22.99 3.14 -37.06
N LEU A 183 23.98 2.74 -36.26
CA LEU A 183 24.62 1.44 -36.37
C LEU A 183 23.65 0.29 -36.07
N ASP A 184 22.82 0.44 -35.03
CA ASP A 184 21.78 -0.54 -34.67
C ASP A 184 20.72 -0.65 -35.77
N HIS A 185 20.26 0.49 -36.31
CA HIS A 185 19.27 0.52 -37.39
C HIS A 185 19.79 -0.14 -38.67
N PHE A 186 21.07 0.05 -39.00
CA PHE A 186 21.71 -0.60 -40.14
C PHE A 186 22.27 -1.99 -39.84
N ASN A 187 22.15 -2.47 -38.60
CA ASN A 187 22.76 -3.71 -38.12
C ASN A 187 24.28 -3.80 -38.41
N ILE A 188 25.01 -2.69 -38.21
CA ILE A 188 26.46 -2.61 -38.39
C ILE A 188 27.16 -3.06 -37.10
N GLN A 189 27.88 -4.17 -37.17
CA GLN A 189 28.51 -4.80 -36.00
C GLN A 189 30.03 -4.81 -36.12
N VAL A 190 30.68 -3.69 -35.79
CA VAL A 190 32.15 -3.57 -35.93
C VAL A 190 32.95 -4.38 -34.91
N ASP A 191 32.37 -4.69 -33.75
CA ASP A 191 32.99 -5.50 -32.70
C ASP A 191 32.76 -7.02 -32.93
N ASN A 192 31.96 -7.40 -33.93
CA ASN A 192 31.72 -8.80 -34.30
C ASN A 192 32.90 -9.32 -35.15
N PRO A 193 33.67 -10.32 -34.67
CA PRO A 193 34.88 -10.79 -35.35
C PRO A 193 34.60 -11.48 -36.70
N VAL A 194 33.35 -11.84 -36.98
CA VAL A 194 32.93 -12.44 -38.25
C VAL A 194 32.55 -11.37 -39.29
N SER A 195 32.04 -10.23 -38.84
CA SER A 195 31.78 -9.07 -39.70
C SER A 195 33.08 -8.35 -40.07
N VAL A 196 33.99 -8.23 -39.11
CA VAL A 196 35.30 -7.59 -39.31
C VAL A 196 36.39 -8.52 -38.79
N LEU A 197 36.99 -9.31 -39.69
CA LEU A 197 38.02 -10.28 -39.33
C LEU A 197 39.41 -9.66 -39.52
N THR A 198 40.05 -9.29 -38.42
CA THR A 198 41.45 -8.84 -38.38
C THR A 198 42.42 -10.01 -38.58
N GLN A 199 43.64 -9.70 -39.05
CA GLN A 199 44.73 -10.68 -39.22
C GLN A 199 45.02 -11.52 -37.96
N GLU A 200 45.15 -10.89 -36.78
CA GLU A 200 45.44 -11.65 -35.55
C GLU A 200 44.29 -12.61 -35.18
N MET A 201 43.03 -12.18 -35.36
CA MET A 201 41.85 -12.99 -35.04
C MET A 201 41.73 -14.21 -35.94
N SER A 202 41.99 -14.08 -37.24
CA SER A 202 41.97 -15.22 -38.17
C SER A 202 43.03 -16.28 -37.80
N LYS A 203 44.20 -15.85 -37.31
CA LYS A 203 45.28 -16.73 -36.85
C LYS A 203 44.94 -17.47 -35.55
N HIS A 204 44.38 -16.77 -34.57
CA HIS A 204 44.03 -17.37 -33.28
C HIS A 204 42.84 -18.34 -33.36
N PHE A 205 41.96 -18.16 -34.35
CA PHE A 205 40.65 -18.80 -34.43
C PHE A 205 40.66 -20.35 -34.48
N LEU A 206 41.56 -20.99 -35.24
CA LEU A 206 41.71 -22.48 -35.26
C LEU A 206 42.93 -23.01 -34.50
N GLN A 207 43.77 -22.12 -33.97
CA GLN A 207 44.93 -22.50 -33.17
C GLN A 207 44.58 -22.69 -31.68
N SER A 208 43.42 -22.20 -31.23
CA SER A 208 42.94 -22.38 -29.86
C SER A 208 42.67 -23.87 -29.57
N LYS A 209 43.32 -24.37 -28.51
CA LYS A 209 43.18 -25.77 -28.04
C LYS A 209 41.85 -26.02 -27.32
N ASN A 210 41.09 -24.98 -27.02
CA ASN A 210 39.92 -25.05 -26.16
C ASN A 210 38.64 -25.05 -26.99
N GLU A 211 37.87 -26.14 -26.92
CA GLU A 211 36.57 -26.26 -27.56
C GLU A 211 35.57 -25.21 -27.05
N GLY A 212 35.74 -24.74 -25.80
CA GLY A 212 34.95 -23.66 -25.24
C GLY A 212 35.20 -22.29 -25.89
N ASP A 213 36.43 -22.00 -26.31
CA ASP A 213 36.74 -20.73 -27.00
C ASP A 213 36.11 -20.69 -28.38
N LYS A 214 36.05 -21.83 -29.08
CA LYS A 214 35.35 -21.98 -30.37
C LYS A 214 33.84 -21.78 -30.19
N TYR A 215 33.27 -22.29 -29.10
CA TYR A 215 31.87 -22.07 -28.77
C TYR A 215 31.58 -20.60 -28.45
N LYS A 216 32.38 -19.96 -27.60
CA LYS A 216 32.29 -18.52 -27.31
C LYS A 216 32.37 -17.68 -28.58
N PHE A 217 33.27 -18.03 -29.49
CA PHE A 217 33.36 -17.35 -30.78
C PHE A 217 32.07 -17.48 -31.58
N PHE A 218 31.47 -18.67 -31.67
CA PHE A 218 30.16 -18.86 -32.31
C PHE A 218 29.07 -18.02 -31.64
N MET A 219 29.03 -18.01 -30.30
CA MET A 219 28.05 -17.23 -29.52
C MET A 219 28.20 -15.73 -29.75
N LYS A 220 29.43 -15.23 -29.81
CA LYS A 220 29.75 -13.83 -30.12
C LYS A 220 29.42 -13.47 -31.55
N ALA A 221 29.79 -14.34 -32.50
CA ALA A 221 29.52 -14.15 -33.93
C ALA A 221 28.03 -14.06 -34.25
N THR A 222 27.22 -14.89 -33.59
CA THR A 222 25.76 -14.95 -33.76
C THR A 222 25.01 -13.97 -32.85
N GLN A 223 25.72 -13.17 -32.04
CA GLN A 223 25.18 -12.27 -31.02
C GLN A 223 24.32 -12.93 -29.92
N LEU A 224 24.31 -14.26 -29.85
CA LEU A 224 23.60 -14.99 -28.81
C LEU A 224 24.22 -14.73 -27.42
N GLU A 225 25.51 -14.42 -27.36
CA GLU A 225 26.16 -13.99 -26.11
C GLU A 225 25.57 -12.68 -25.58
N GLN A 226 25.44 -11.65 -26.43
CA GLN A 226 24.85 -10.37 -26.05
C GLN A 226 23.39 -10.55 -25.58
N MET A 227 22.59 -11.35 -26.30
CA MET A 227 21.22 -11.66 -25.88
C MET A 227 21.17 -12.34 -24.50
N LYS A 228 22.09 -13.27 -24.23
CA LYS A 228 22.20 -13.96 -22.93
C LYS A 228 22.55 -12.98 -21.82
N GLU A 229 23.47 -12.05 -22.07
CA GLU A 229 23.86 -11.00 -21.11
C GLU A 229 22.71 -10.01 -20.83
N ASP A 230 22.02 -9.55 -21.87
CA ASP A 230 20.86 -8.67 -21.74
C ASP A 230 19.76 -9.32 -20.90
N TYR A 231 19.47 -10.60 -21.16
CA TYR A 231 18.48 -11.36 -20.40
C TYR A 231 18.90 -11.53 -18.94
N SER A 232 20.19 -11.77 -18.67
CA SER A 232 20.72 -11.81 -17.30
C SER A 232 20.57 -10.47 -16.59
N SER A 233 20.86 -9.36 -17.27
CA SER A 233 20.70 -8.01 -16.72
C SER A 233 19.22 -7.67 -16.41
N ILE A 234 18.31 -8.04 -17.31
CA ILE A 234 16.86 -7.89 -17.11
C ILE A 234 16.40 -8.72 -15.91
N MET A 235 16.86 -9.97 -15.77
CA MET A 235 16.51 -10.83 -14.64
C MET A 235 17.04 -10.28 -13.31
N LYS A 236 18.26 -9.73 -13.28
CA LYS A 236 18.79 -9.03 -12.10
C LYS A 236 17.97 -7.78 -11.76
N THR A 237 17.52 -7.05 -12.77
CA THR A 237 16.63 -5.89 -12.59
C THR A 237 15.26 -6.30 -12.05
N LYS A 238 14.72 -7.44 -12.51
CA LYS A 238 13.49 -8.05 -11.97
C LYS A 238 13.66 -8.35 -10.49
N GLU A 239 14.75 -9.02 -10.09
CA GLU A 239 15.04 -9.36 -8.69
C GLU A 239 15.12 -8.11 -7.80
N ASN A 240 15.88 -7.09 -8.22
CA ASN A 240 15.95 -5.81 -7.51
C ASN A 240 14.57 -5.14 -7.35
N THR A 241 13.74 -5.22 -8.40
CA THR A 241 12.38 -4.65 -8.37
C THR A 241 11.45 -5.46 -7.47
N CYS A 242 11.60 -6.78 -7.38
CA CYS A 242 10.87 -7.60 -6.42
C CYS A 242 11.18 -7.19 -4.98
N ILE A 243 12.46 -6.97 -4.65
CA ILE A 243 12.89 -6.47 -3.33
C ILE A 243 12.24 -5.10 -3.03
N GLN A 244 12.19 -4.19 -4.01
CA GLN A 244 11.50 -2.90 -3.86
C GLN A 244 9.99 -3.05 -3.65
N ILE A 245 9.36 -4.04 -4.28
CA ILE A 245 7.93 -4.36 -4.07
C ILE A 245 7.72 -4.86 -2.63
N GLU A 246 8.58 -5.74 -2.12
CA GLU A 246 8.49 -6.25 -0.75
C GLU A 246 8.61 -5.12 0.28
N GLN A 247 9.63 -4.28 0.16
CA GLN A 247 9.79 -3.08 0.99
C GLN A 247 8.59 -2.11 0.84
N GLY A 248 8.06 -1.98 -0.37
CA GLY A 248 6.86 -1.18 -0.64
C GLY A 248 5.60 -1.75 0.01
N VAL A 249 5.46 -3.08 0.09
CA VAL A 249 4.35 -3.76 0.76
C VAL A 249 4.43 -3.58 2.28
N GLU A 250 5.63 -3.64 2.87
CA GLU A 250 5.84 -3.36 4.29
C GLU A 250 5.43 -1.93 4.65
N ARG A 251 5.95 -0.94 3.90
CA ARG A 251 5.56 0.47 4.07
C ARG A 251 4.06 0.69 3.85
N LEU A 252 3.45 -0.06 2.94
CA LEU A 252 2.01 0.01 2.70
C LEU A 252 1.21 -0.49 3.91
N GLN A 253 1.70 -1.49 4.64
CA GLN A 253 1.07 -1.94 5.88
C GLN A 253 1.13 -0.86 6.96
N GLU A 254 2.28 -0.20 7.13
CA GLU A 254 2.44 0.92 8.06
C GLU A 254 1.49 2.08 7.72
N LEU A 255 1.45 2.49 6.44
CA LEU A 255 0.53 3.53 5.95
C LEU A 255 -0.94 3.12 6.12
N LYS A 256 -1.27 1.84 5.97
CA LYS A 256 -2.63 1.33 6.20
C LYS A 256 -3.04 1.45 7.66
N LEU A 257 -2.14 1.11 8.60
CA LEU A 257 -2.38 1.27 10.03
C LEU A 257 -2.60 2.74 10.37
N LEU A 258 -1.75 3.64 9.88
CA LEU A 258 -1.88 5.08 10.08
C LEU A 258 -3.20 5.61 9.49
N TYR A 259 -3.57 5.21 8.28
CA TYR A 259 -4.84 5.56 7.66
C TYR A 259 -6.04 5.08 8.50
N CYS A 260 -6.02 3.83 9.00
CA CYS A 260 -7.07 3.30 9.87
C CYS A 260 -7.18 4.10 11.17
N GLU A 261 -6.05 4.42 11.80
CA GLU A 261 -6.02 5.22 13.02
C GLU A 261 -6.63 6.61 12.79
N LYS A 262 -6.21 7.32 11.74
CA LYS A 262 -6.75 8.64 11.40
C LYS A 262 -8.23 8.57 10.99
N LYS A 263 -8.66 7.48 10.37
CA LYS A 263 -10.07 7.24 10.03
C LYS A 263 -10.95 7.07 11.26
N GLU A 264 -10.49 6.34 12.27
CA GLU A 264 -11.24 6.20 13.53
C GLU A 264 -11.33 7.54 14.28
N ARG A 265 -10.25 8.33 14.31
CA ARG A 265 -10.27 9.70 14.83
C ARG A 265 -11.22 10.63 14.05
N TYR A 266 -11.32 10.47 12.74
CA TYR A 266 -12.28 11.23 11.93
C TYR A 266 -13.74 10.84 12.26
N LYS A 267 -14.01 9.55 12.49
CA LYS A 267 -15.36 9.11 12.89
C LYS A 267 -15.77 9.62 14.26
N SER A 268 -14.86 9.73 15.22
CA SER A 268 -15.18 10.25 16.56
C SER A 268 -15.66 11.71 16.52
N ILE A 269 -15.22 12.50 15.54
CA ILE A 269 -15.76 13.86 15.29
C ILE A 269 -17.25 13.83 14.96
N GLY A 270 -17.71 12.83 14.19
CA GLY A 270 -19.13 12.66 13.88
C GLY A 270 -19.97 12.46 15.15
N PHE A 271 -19.49 11.62 16.06
CA PHE A 271 -20.13 11.37 17.35
C PHE A 271 -20.17 12.63 18.25
N VAL A 272 -19.12 13.45 18.23
CA VAL A 272 -19.09 14.74 18.94
C VAL A 272 -20.15 15.72 18.39
N ASN A 273 -20.40 15.71 17.07
CA ASN A 273 -21.47 16.52 16.50
C ASN A 273 -22.87 16.05 16.92
N ASP A 274 -23.09 14.74 16.98
CA ASP A 274 -24.37 14.19 17.46
C ASP A 274 -24.62 14.58 18.93
N MET A 275 -23.58 14.53 19.78
CA MET A 275 -23.65 15.00 21.16
C MET A 275 -23.92 16.51 21.26
N ARG A 276 -23.36 17.33 20.37
CA ARG A 276 -23.65 18.78 20.32
C ARG A 276 -25.10 19.06 19.95
N ASN A 277 -25.64 18.38 18.95
CA ASN A 277 -27.04 18.51 18.55
C ASN A 277 -27.98 18.08 19.68
N HIS A 278 -27.62 17.01 20.40
CA HIS A 278 -28.39 16.56 21.56
C HIS A 278 -28.36 17.56 22.71
N LEU A 279 -27.21 18.19 22.96
CA LEU A 279 -27.08 19.26 23.94
C LEU A 279 -27.91 20.50 23.57
N GLU A 280 -28.06 20.80 22.28
CA GLU A 280 -28.91 21.88 21.77
C GLU A 280 -30.40 21.59 22.00
N ASP A 281 -30.85 20.36 21.73
CA ASP A 281 -32.21 19.91 22.03
C ASP A 281 -32.53 19.97 23.55
N LEU A 282 -31.57 19.60 24.41
CA LEU A 282 -31.73 19.72 25.86
C LEU A 282 -31.79 21.19 26.32
N LYS A 283 -31.07 22.13 25.68
CA LYS A 283 -31.20 23.57 25.96
C LYS A 283 -32.61 24.07 25.68
N HIS A 284 -33.23 23.64 24.58
CA HIS A 284 -34.61 24.02 24.25
C HIS A 284 -35.59 23.49 25.31
N LYS A 285 -35.42 22.24 25.77
CA LYS A 285 -36.25 21.65 26.83
C LYS A 285 -36.04 22.33 28.18
N MET A 286 -34.80 22.71 28.52
CA MET A 286 -34.46 23.41 29.76
C MET A 286 -35.14 24.78 29.85
N ALA A 287 -35.17 25.54 28.75
CA ALA A 287 -35.80 26.86 28.72
C ALA A 287 -37.29 26.81 29.10
N TRP A 288 -38.02 25.78 28.68
CA TRP A 288 -39.44 25.61 28.99
C TRP A 288 -39.70 24.88 30.32
N ALA A 289 -38.77 24.06 30.81
CA ALA A 289 -38.86 23.41 32.12
C ALA A 289 -38.86 24.43 33.28
N VAL A 290 -38.02 25.47 33.19
CA VAL A 290 -37.94 26.55 34.20
C VAL A 290 -39.26 27.30 34.33
N VAL A 291 -39.95 27.54 33.20
CA VAL A 291 -41.28 28.17 33.19
C VAL A 291 -42.31 27.28 33.89
N SER A 292 -42.30 25.97 33.60
CA SER A 292 -43.26 25.02 34.18
C SER A 292 -43.10 24.83 35.70
N GLU A 293 -41.88 24.87 36.23
CA GLU A 293 -41.64 24.82 37.68
C GLU A 293 -42.12 26.11 38.38
N MET A 294 -41.88 27.29 37.79
CA MET A 294 -42.35 28.57 38.34
C MET A 294 -43.89 28.70 38.34
N GLU A 295 -44.57 28.18 37.31
CA GLU A 295 -46.04 28.11 37.28
C GLU A 295 -46.59 27.27 38.46
N LYS A 296 -45.93 26.17 38.81
CA LYS A 296 -46.32 25.30 39.94
C LYS A 296 -46.08 25.94 41.30
N GLU A 297 -45.04 26.78 41.44
CA GLU A 297 -44.72 27.46 42.71
C GLU A 297 -45.69 28.61 43.05
N ILE A 298 -46.31 29.23 42.04
CA ILE A 298 -47.26 30.35 42.23
C ILE A 298 -48.61 29.89 42.80
N GLN A 299 -49.02 28.65 42.48
CA GLN A 299 -50.32 28.10 42.83
C GLN A 299 -50.58 27.97 44.36
N PRO A 300 -49.68 27.41 45.18
CA PRO A 300 -49.88 27.33 46.64
C PRO A 300 -49.83 28.70 47.33
N ILE A 301 -49.10 29.68 46.78
CA ILE A 301 -49.03 31.05 47.32
C ILE A 301 -50.42 31.73 47.23
N LYS A 302 -51.14 31.52 46.13
CA LYS A 302 -52.53 32.03 45.94
C LYS A 302 -53.54 31.39 46.89
N GLU A 303 -53.31 30.14 47.29
CA GLU A 303 -54.18 29.41 48.21
C GLU A 303 -53.90 29.82 49.67
N GLY A 304 -52.64 30.01 50.05
CA GLY A 304 -52.23 30.44 51.40
C GLY A 304 -52.73 31.84 51.79
N ILE A 305 -52.70 32.81 50.88
CA ILE A 305 -53.19 34.19 51.14
C ILE A 305 -54.67 34.20 51.54
N ARG A 306 -55.49 33.34 50.92
CA ARG A 306 -56.94 33.26 51.20
C ARG A 306 -57.26 32.67 52.57
N ALA A 307 -56.40 31.80 53.11
CA ALA A 307 -56.60 31.21 54.43
C ALA A 307 -56.24 32.17 55.57
N GLU A 308 -55.18 32.97 55.38
CA GLU A 308 -54.65 33.88 56.40
C GLU A 308 -55.55 35.11 56.65
N GLU A 309 -56.29 35.59 55.65
CA GLU A 309 -57.20 36.75 55.80
C GLU A 309 -58.39 36.49 56.76
N GLY A 310 -58.72 35.22 57.05
CA GLY A 310 -59.84 34.86 57.94
C GLY A 310 -59.53 34.88 59.44
N ASN A 311 -58.26 34.98 59.85
CA ASN A 311 -57.84 34.80 61.26
C ASN A 311 -57.56 36.11 62.03
N THR A 312 -57.58 37.26 61.37
CA THR A 312 -57.14 38.55 61.94
C THR A 312 -58.05 39.11 63.05
N GLU A 313 -59.35 38.75 63.06
CA GLU A 313 -60.33 39.27 64.05
C GLU A 313 -60.10 38.76 65.48
N LYS A 314 -59.42 37.63 65.66
CA LYS A 314 -59.23 36.98 66.99
C LYS A 314 -58.09 37.58 67.82
N PHE A 315 -57.16 38.33 67.22
CA PHE A 315 -55.97 38.83 67.90
C PHE A 315 -56.17 40.19 68.58
N VAL A 316 -57.10 41.02 68.09
CA VAL A 316 -57.39 42.37 68.63
C VAL A 316 -57.85 42.31 70.09
N GLN A 317 -58.66 41.32 70.46
CA GLN A 317 -59.27 41.24 71.80
C GLN A 317 -58.30 40.85 72.93
N LYS A 318 -57.13 40.26 72.62
CA LYS A 318 -56.19 39.76 73.66
C LYS A 318 -55.11 40.76 74.09
N ILE A 319 -54.94 41.85 73.36
CA ILE A 319 -53.88 42.84 73.58
C ILE A 319 -54.22 43.78 74.75
N GLU A 320 -55.47 44.21 74.86
CA GLU A 320 -55.91 45.21 75.85
C GLU A 320 -55.74 44.74 77.32
N GLU A 321 -55.84 43.44 77.59
CA GLU A 321 -55.72 42.90 78.96
C GLU A 321 -54.28 42.86 79.50
N CYS A 322 -53.26 42.84 78.64
CA CYS A 322 -51.87 42.64 79.07
C CYS A 322 -51.15 43.94 79.46
N GLN A 323 -51.64 45.12 79.05
CA GLN A 323 -50.92 46.40 79.14
C GLN A 323 -50.77 46.91 80.58
N VAL A 324 -51.70 46.55 81.46
CA VAL A 324 -51.77 47.05 82.84
C VAL A 324 -50.66 46.45 83.73
N LYS A 325 -50.16 45.25 83.44
CA LYS A 325 -49.23 44.51 84.32
C LYS A 325 -47.73 44.85 84.11
N VAL A 326 -47.41 45.61 83.07
CA VAL A 326 -46.03 45.92 82.66
C VAL A 326 -45.40 47.04 83.50
N ASN A 327 -46.19 48.08 83.80
CA ASN A 327 -45.68 49.32 84.36
C ASN A 327 -45.13 49.18 85.80
N GLU A 328 -45.57 48.17 86.56
CA GLU A 328 -45.18 47.99 87.97
C GLU A 328 -43.79 47.35 88.15
N ALA A 329 -43.27 46.66 87.14
CA ALA A 329 -42.03 45.90 87.27
C ALA A 329 -40.77 46.77 86.98
N GLU A 330 -40.85 47.74 86.06
CA GLU A 330 -39.69 48.45 85.49
C GLU A 330 -38.88 49.31 86.46
N GLU A 331 -39.46 49.77 87.58
CA GLU A 331 -38.77 50.65 88.53
C GLU A 331 -37.66 49.95 89.33
N LYS A 332 -37.71 48.62 89.49
CA LYS A 332 -36.76 47.86 90.32
C LYS A 332 -35.42 47.53 89.63
N TYR A 333 -35.40 47.45 88.29
CA TYR A 333 -34.23 47.03 87.50
C TYR A 333 -33.12 48.10 87.43
N LYS A 334 -33.48 49.38 87.40
CA LYS A 334 -32.55 50.50 87.16
C LYS A 334 -31.46 50.71 88.22
N ALA A 335 -31.61 50.19 89.44
CA ALA A 335 -30.66 50.46 90.53
C ALA A 335 -29.43 49.54 90.56
N ILE A 336 -29.44 48.40 89.86
CA ILE A 336 -28.41 47.35 89.96
C ILE A 336 -27.41 47.41 88.77
N GLN A 337 -27.80 48.06 87.66
CA GLN A 337 -27.03 48.12 86.41
C GLN A 337 -25.76 48.99 86.48
N ASP A 338 -25.71 50.00 87.37
CA ASP A 338 -24.62 50.98 87.42
C ASP A 338 -23.30 50.47 88.04
N LYS A 339 -23.27 49.27 88.64
CA LYS A 339 -22.07 48.72 89.30
C LYS A 339 -21.21 47.78 88.44
N LEU A 340 -21.70 47.31 87.28
CA LEU A 340 -21.01 46.31 86.45
C LEU A 340 -20.10 46.93 85.36
N ILE A 341 -20.29 48.20 85.03
CA ILE A 341 -19.66 48.85 83.87
C ILE A 341 -18.15 49.13 84.09
N THR A 342 -17.70 49.29 85.34
CA THR A 342 -16.33 49.73 85.65
C THR A 342 -15.24 48.64 85.54
N ILE A 343 -15.58 47.34 85.50
CA ILE A 343 -14.60 46.23 85.57
C ILE A 343 -14.31 45.61 84.18
N SER A 344 -15.10 45.94 83.15
CA SER A 344 -14.99 45.35 81.81
C SER A 344 -13.93 46.00 80.90
N GLU A 345 -13.36 47.15 81.24
CA GLU A 345 -12.52 47.94 80.34
C GLU A 345 -11.02 47.52 80.32
N GLU A 346 -10.53 46.75 81.30
CA GLU A 346 -9.11 46.36 81.39
C GLU A 346 -8.72 45.09 80.59
N ALA A 347 -9.68 44.24 80.20
CA ALA A 347 -9.40 42.98 79.47
C ALA A 347 -9.23 43.14 77.94
N GLN A 348 -9.74 44.22 77.33
CA GLN A 348 -9.77 44.39 75.87
C GLN A 348 -8.45 44.90 75.24
N ALA A 349 -7.43 45.26 76.04
CA ALA A 349 -6.19 45.89 75.52
C ALA A 349 -5.08 44.91 75.06
N LEU A 350 -5.10 43.62 75.44
CA LEU A 350 -3.96 42.70 75.27
C LEU A 350 -4.04 41.73 74.06
N HIS A 351 -5.18 41.68 73.34
CA HIS A 351 -5.42 40.71 72.27
C HIS A 351 -4.69 40.96 70.91
N PRO A 352 -4.46 42.20 70.44
CA PRO A 352 -3.89 42.46 69.11
C PRO A 352 -2.43 42.03 68.92
N GLN A 353 -1.62 41.99 69.99
CA GLN A 353 -0.19 41.70 69.91
C GLN A 353 0.11 40.22 69.61
N CYS A 354 -0.77 39.31 70.04
CA CYS A 354 -0.63 37.87 69.85
C CYS A 354 -0.76 37.44 68.36
N ILE A 355 -1.59 38.14 67.58
CA ILE A 355 -1.84 37.80 66.17
C ILE A 355 -0.61 38.09 65.28
N SER A 356 0.15 39.15 65.58
CA SER A 356 1.30 39.56 64.77
C SER A 356 2.50 38.59 64.83
N LEU A 357 2.77 38.02 66.01
CA LEU A 357 3.91 37.12 66.25
C LEU A 357 3.72 35.75 65.56
N LYS A 358 2.47 35.32 65.35
CA LYS A 358 2.17 34.05 64.64
C LYS A 358 2.50 34.09 63.15
N ALA A 359 2.40 35.25 62.52
CA ALA A 359 2.67 35.42 61.08
C ALA A 359 4.17 35.39 60.76
N ASP A 360 5.03 35.94 61.63
CA ASP A 360 6.49 35.98 61.45
C ASP A 360 7.12 34.57 61.48
N VAL A 361 6.61 33.68 62.34
CA VAL A 361 7.05 32.26 62.42
C VAL A 361 6.80 31.50 61.11
N GLN A 362 5.65 31.73 60.46
CA GLN A 362 5.33 31.04 59.20
C GLN A 362 6.21 31.47 58.03
N ALA A 363 6.58 32.75 57.95
CA ALA A 363 7.41 33.27 56.86
C ALA A 363 8.83 32.69 56.89
N ARG A 364 9.46 32.63 58.07
CA ARG A 364 10.83 32.12 58.24
C ARG A 364 10.97 30.63 57.93
N ARG A 365 9.91 29.85 58.18
CA ARG A 365 9.88 28.40 57.90
C ARG A 365 9.95 28.09 56.39
N LYS A 366 9.40 28.96 55.55
CA LYS A 366 9.41 28.80 54.09
C LYS A 366 10.80 29.01 53.48
N ALA A 367 11.54 30.00 53.98
CA ALA A 367 12.88 30.34 53.50
C ALA A 367 13.92 29.21 53.74
N VAL A 368 13.79 28.46 54.85
CA VAL A 368 14.67 27.31 55.15
C VAL A 368 14.52 26.19 54.12
N ASN A 369 13.29 25.87 53.71
CA ASN A 369 13.02 24.79 52.77
C ASN A 369 13.57 25.08 51.36
N GLU A 370 13.56 26.33 50.91
CA GLU A 370 14.07 26.72 49.59
C GLU A 370 15.61 26.57 49.49
N ALA A 371 16.34 26.86 50.58
CA ALA A 371 17.79 26.69 50.63
C ALA A 371 18.22 25.20 50.61
N GLU A 372 17.43 24.31 51.22
CA GLU A 372 17.72 22.86 51.29
C GLU A 372 17.63 22.17 49.93
N VAL A 373 16.74 22.61 49.04
CA VAL A 373 16.58 22.06 47.69
C VAL A 373 17.82 22.35 46.81
N LEU A 374 18.38 23.55 46.90
CA LEU A 374 19.55 23.96 46.12
C LEU A 374 20.82 23.19 46.54
N TYR A 375 21.01 22.95 47.84
CA TYR A 375 22.13 22.15 48.35
C TYR A 375 22.12 20.71 47.79
N ASN A 376 20.94 20.08 47.72
CA ASN A 376 20.80 18.72 47.22
C ASN A 376 21.08 18.59 45.70
N ARG A 377 20.84 19.66 44.92
CA ARG A 377 21.16 19.70 43.49
C ARG A 377 22.66 19.64 43.23
N PHE A 378 23.45 20.49 43.90
CA PHE A 378 24.92 20.50 43.77
C PHE A 378 25.57 19.19 44.25
N LYS A 379 25.02 18.56 45.29
CA LYS A 379 25.49 17.25 45.80
C LYS A 379 25.38 16.13 44.76
N THR A 380 24.35 16.17 43.92
CA THR A 380 24.11 15.16 42.89
C THR A 380 25.06 15.34 41.70
N GLU A 381 25.33 16.60 41.33
CA GLU A 381 26.25 16.97 40.25
C GLU A 381 27.70 16.57 40.56
N LEU A 382 28.15 16.77 41.81
CA LEU A 382 29.48 16.36 42.29
C LEU A 382 29.71 14.84 42.17
N LYS A 383 28.67 14.03 42.43
CA LYS A 383 28.75 12.55 42.33
C LYS A 383 28.90 12.05 40.90
N ARG A 384 28.37 12.79 39.92
CA ARG A 384 28.47 12.42 38.50
C ARG A 384 29.89 12.65 38.00
N LEU A 385 30.42 13.86 38.20
CA LEU A 385 31.78 14.22 37.76
C LEU A 385 32.87 13.32 38.39
N GLY A 386 32.68 12.89 39.64
CA GLY A 386 33.62 11.96 40.29
C GLY A 386 33.68 10.56 39.67
N LYS A 387 32.61 10.07 39.05
CA LYS A 387 32.65 8.78 38.32
C LYS A 387 33.40 8.90 37.00
N ASP A 388 33.34 10.05 36.36
CA ASP A 388 33.99 10.32 35.08
C ASP A 388 35.53 10.42 35.26
N ASP A 389 36.03 11.03 36.34
CA ASP A 389 37.47 11.07 36.69
C ASP A 389 38.06 9.68 36.99
N GLU A 390 37.29 8.81 37.66
CA GLU A 390 37.74 7.45 38.00
C GLU A 390 37.93 6.56 36.75
N GLN A 391 37.11 6.77 35.71
CA GLN A 391 37.24 6.06 34.43
C GLN A 391 38.45 6.55 33.61
N LEU A 392 38.72 7.86 33.58
CA LEU A 392 39.87 8.44 32.88
C LEU A 392 41.20 7.98 33.50
N ARG A 393 41.30 7.91 34.83
CA ARG A 393 42.52 7.47 35.54
C ARG A 393 42.90 6.01 35.25
N LYS A 394 41.92 5.10 35.23
CA LYS A 394 42.16 3.69 34.88
C LYS A 394 42.75 3.54 33.47
N ARG A 395 42.27 4.35 32.52
CA ARG A 395 42.73 4.32 31.12
C ARG A 395 44.18 4.80 30.96
N ILE A 396 44.60 5.79 31.76
CA ILE A 396 45.99 6.31 31.77
C ILE A 396 46.97 5.29 32.36
N GLU A 397 46.53 4.51 33.36
CA GLU A 397 47.36 3.52 34.06
C GLU A 397 47.59 2.24 33.23
N GLU A 398 46.59 1.82 32.44
CA GLU A 398 46.72 0.76 31.42
C GLU A 398 47.74 1.11 30.31
N LEU A 399 47.79 2.39 29.90
CA LEU A 399 48.74 2.88 28.90
C LEU A 399 50.18 3.04 29.44
N LYS A 400 50.35 3.31 30.75
CA LYS A 400 51.69 3.41 31.38
C LYS A 400 52.34 2.06 31.67
N SER A 401 51.54 1.01 31.89
CA SER A 401 52.03 -0.34 32.22
C SER A 401 52.47 -1.18 31.01
N SER A 402 52.06 -0.81 29.79
CA SER A 402 52.39 -1.52 28.55
C SER A 402 53.72 -1.08 27.89
N ALA A 403 54.50 -0.20 28.53
CA ALA A 403 55.70 0.42 27.95
C ALA A 403 57.04 -0.29 28.25
N ASN A 404 57.09 -1.38 29.02
CA ASN A 404 58.34 -2.06 29.35
C ASN A 404 58.22 -3.59 29.35
N GLN A 405 58.53 -4.18 28.20
CA GLN A 405 59.26 -5.46 27.96
C GLN A 405 58.71 -6.10 26.67
N ILE A 406 59.52 -6.15 25.61
CA ILE A 406 59.35 -7.15 24.54
C ILE A 406 60.72 -7.76 24.22
N SER A 407 60.86 -9.05 24.52
CA SER A 407 61.99 -9.90 24.15
C SER A 407 61.57 -10.85 23.02
N GLU A 408 62.51 -11.27 22.18
CA GLU A 408 62.34 -12.20 21.03
C GLU A 408 61.41 -13.43 21.24
N PRO A 409 61.30 -14.11 22.39
CA PRO A 409 60.34 -15.20 22.59
C PRO A 409 58.85 -14.77 22.50
N GLU A 410 58.51 -13.52 22.80
CA GLU A 410 57.12 -13.03 22.73
C GLU A 410 56.61 -12.84 21.30
N LYS A 411 57.49 -12.58 20.33
CA LYS A 411 57.07 -12.52 18.91
C LYS A 411 56.62 -13.88 18.39
N LEU A 412 57.31 -14.95 18.80
CA LEU A 412 56.93 -16.32 18.43
C LEU A 412 55.67 -16.78 19.16
N GLU A 413 55.50 -16.40 20.43
CA GLU A 413 54.28 -16.67 21.20
C GLU A 413 53.07 -15.89 20.68
N ARG A 414 53.26 -14.63 20.26
CA ARG A 414 52.25 -13.81 19.57
C ARG A 414 51.81 -14.45 18.26
N GLN A 415 52.73 -14.92 17.43
CA GLN A 415 52.38 -15.61 16.18
C GLN A 415 51.60 -16.91 16.44
N ARG A 416 51.96 -17.68 17.48
CA ARG A 416 51.17 -18.86 17.90
C ARG A 416 49.77 -18.49 18.40
N LYS A 417 49.65 -17.39 19.15
CA LYS A 417 48.36 -16.90 19.66
C LYS A 417 47.45 -16.40 18.53
N ILE A 418 47.99 -15.67 17.56
CA ILE A 418 47.25 -15.25 16.35
C ILE A 418 46.79 -16.48 15.56
N ALA A 419 47.66 -17.49 15.38
CA ALA A 419 47.29 -18.72 14.69
C ALA A 419 46.14 -19.48 15.41
N HIS A 420 46.20 -19.56 16.74
CA HIS A 420 45.15 -20.19 17.55
C HIS A 420 43.83 -19.41 17.50
N LEU A 421 43.88 -18.08 17.60
CA LEU A 421 42.68 -17.23 17.48
C LEU A 421 42.05 -17.32 16.09
N ARG A 422 42.86 -17.41 15.01
CA ARG A 422 42.35 -17.65 13.65
C ARG A 422 41.65 -19.01 13.51
N GLU A 423 42.15 -20.05 14.20
CA GLU A 423 41.51 -21.37 14.23
C GLU A 423 40.17 -21.34 14.99
N GLN A 424 40.12 -20.67 16.15
CA GLN A 424 38.87 -20.46 16.89
C GLN A 424 37.86 -19.64 16.08
N LEU A 425 38.33 -18.61 15.35
CA LEU A 425 37.50 -17.79 14.50
C LEU A 425 36.85 -18.60 13.38
N LYS A 426 37.62 -19.51 12.77
CA LYS A 426 37.09 -20.46 11.79
C LYS A 426 36.01 -21.35 12.40
N ALA A 427 36.24 -21.89 13.60
CA ALA A 427 35.25 -22.71 14.30
C ALA A 427 33.96 -21.93 14.61
N PHE A 428 34.05 -20.67 15.07
CA PHE A 428 32.88 -19.83 15.30
C PHE A 428 32.13 -19.49 14.00
N HIS A 429 32.84 -19.33 12.88
CA HIS A 429 32.21 -19.07 11.59
C HIS A 429 31.49 -20.31 11.04
N ASP A 430 32.08 -21.50 11.20
CA ASP A 430 31.43 -22.77 10.87
C ASP A 430 30.16 -23.00 11.73
N GLU A 431 30.23 -22.65 13.03
CA GLU A 431 29.07 -22.69 13.93
C GLU A 431 27.99 -21.66 13.54
N GLU A 432 28.37 -20.44 13.15
CA GLU A 432 27.44 -19.40 12.66
C GLU A 432 26.68 -19.87 11.41
N ILE A 433 27.35 -20.56 10.48
CA ILE A 433 26.72 -21.13 9.27
C ILE A 433 25.68 -22.18 9.66
N MET A 434 26.02 -23.10 10.57
CA MET A 434 25.10 -24.15 11.04
C MET A 434 23.86 -23.56 11.73
N ILE A 435 24.05 -22.55 12.57
CA ILE A 435 22.94 -21.86 13.24
C ILE A 435 22.11 -21.05 12.24
N GLY A 436 22.74 -20.44 11.24
CA GLY A 436 22.04 -19.79 10.13
C GLY A 436 21.07 -20.74 9.41
N GLN A 437 21.50 -21.96 9.11
CA GLN A 437 20.64 -22.99 8.51
C GLN A 437 19.46 -23.38 9.41
N GLN A 438 19.67 -23.51 10.73
CA GLN A 438 18.59 -23.78 11.69
C GLN A 438 17.60 -22.62 11.78
N VAL A 439 18.10 -21.38 11.78
CA VAL A 439 17.28 -20.16 11.74
C VAL A 439 16.37 -20.16 10.49
N ASP A 440 16.92 -20.49 9.33
CA ASP A 440 16.15 -20.57 8.08
C ASP A 440 15.10 -21.69 8.11
N GLN A 441 15.45 -22.85 8.65
CA GLN A 441 14.53 -23.98 8.82
C GLN A 441 13.32 -23.61 9.69
N PHE A 442 13.53 -22.99 10.85
CA PHE A 442 12.44 -22.58 11.72
C PHE A 442 11.62 -21.41 11.14
N GLN A 443 12.24 -20.48 10.40
CA GLN A 443 11.51 -19.45 9.67
C GLN A 443 10.56 -20.04 8.62
N GLN A 444 11.02 -21.03 7.84
CA GLN A 444 10.19 -21.73 6.88
C GLN A 444 9.05 -22.52 7.54
N ALA A 445 9.30 -23.16 8.68
CA ALA A 445 8.28 -23.86 9.46
C ALA A 445 7.19 -22.89 9.95
N ILE A 446 7.58 -21.77 10.54
CA ILE A 446 6.63 -20.72 11.00
C ILE A 446 5.80 -20.19 9.83
N TYR A 447 6.43 -19.95 8.67
CA TYR A 447 5.72 -19.48 7.48
C TYR A 447 4.62 -20.46 7.06
N LYS A 448 4.92 -21.76 6.97
CA LYS A 448 3.94 -22.80 6.63
C LYS A 448 2.80 -22.87 7.66
N CYS A 449 3.13 -22.89 8.95
CA CYS A 449 2.11 -22.90 10.00
C CYS A 449 1.21 -21.65 9.96
N LYS A 450 1.76 -20.46 9.69
CA LYS A 450 0.98 -19.21 9.55
C LYS A 450 0.06 -19.22 8.33
N GLU A 451 0.48 -19.81 7.21
CA GLU A 451 -0.36 -19.98 6.03
C GLU A 451 -1.55 -20.92 6.32
N GLU A 452 -1.30 -22.05 6.97
CA GLU A 452 -2.35 -22.97 7.39
C GLU A 452 -3.31 -22.36 8.42
N HIS A 453 -2.79 -21.59 9.38
CA HIS A 453 -3.59 -20.83 10.35
C HIS A 453 -4.54 -19.85 9.65
N ALA A 454 -4.04 -19.08 8.68
CA ALA A 454 -4.84 -18.13 7.92
C ALA A 454 -5.92 -18.82 7.06
N ARG A 455 -5.65 -20.02 6.54
CA ARG A 455 -6.65 -20.85 5.84
C ARG A 455 -7.76 -21.28 6.81
N LEU A 456 -7.40 -21.94 7.91
CA LEU A 456 -8.37 -22.45 8.89
C LEU A 456 -9.18 -21.33 9.56
N ARG A 457 -8.58 -20.15 9.77
CA ARG A 457 -9.29 -19.00 10.35
C ARG A 457 -10.37 -18.46 9.43
N ARG A 458 -10.15 -18.50 8.11
CA ARG A 458 -11.19 -18.16 7.12
C ARG A 458 -12.33 -19.19 7.16
N GLU A 459 -11.99 -20.48 7.15
CA GLU A 459 -12.97 -21.56 7.25
C GLU A 459 -13.81 -21.47 8.54
N ASP A 460 -13.20 -21.16 9.69
CA ASP A 460 -13.92 -20.93 10.95
C ASP A 460 -14.84 -19.71 10.87
N THR A 461 -14.39 -18.61 10.27
CA THR A 461 -15.21 -17.40 10.10
C THR A 461 -16.41 -17.66 9.20
N ASP A 462 -16.22 -18.36 8.08
CA ASP A 462 -17.28 -18.72 7.14
C ASP A 462 -18.27 -19.69 7.79
N ALA A 463 -17.78 -20.69 8.53
CA ALA A 463 -18.61 -21.61 9.30
C ALA A 463 -19.44 -20.88 10.38
N LYS A 464 -18.84 -19.90 11.06
CA LYS A 464 -19.52 -19.07 12.07
C LYS A 464 -20.61 -18.20 11.46
N GLN A 465 -20.36 -17.53 10.33
CA GLN A 465 -21.38 -16.75 9.63
C GLN A 465 -22.55 -17.63 9.16
N ALA A 466 -22.25 -18.81 8.62
CA ALA A 466 -23.29 -19.76 8.23
C ALA A 466 -24.10 -20.26 9.44
N LEU A 467 -23.44 -20.52 10.56
CA LEU A 467 -24.08 -20.91 11.82
C LEU A 467 -25.01 -19.80 12.34
N ASP A 468 -24.54 -18.55 12.39
CA ASP A 468 -25.32 -17.41 12.85
C ASP A 468 -26.56 -17.18 11.98
N ALA A 469 -26.43 -17.32 10.66
CA ALA A 469 -27.55 -17.24 9.72
C ALA A 469 -28.59 -18.34 9.99
N LYS A 470 -28.15 -19.58 10.20
CA LYS A 470 -29.04 -20.72 10.51
C LYS A 470 -29.70 -20.56 11.88
N GLN A 471 -28.98 -20.08 12.89
CA GLN A 471 -29.55 -19.78 14.21
C GLN A 471 -30.58 -18.63 14.16
N LYS A 472 -30.35 -17.63 13.32
CA LYS A 472 -31.33 -16.57 13.06
C LYS A 472 -32.60 -17.15 12.42
N GLN A 473 -32.46 -17.99 11.40
CA GLN A 473 -33.60 -18.68 10.78
C GLN A 473 -34.36 -19.56 11.78
N LEU A 474 -33.67 -20.30 12.63
CA LEU A 474 -34.29 -21.11 13.68
C LEU A 474 -35.08 -20.25 14.67
N ARG A 475 -34.54 -19.11 15.10
CA ARG A 475 -35.25 -18.15 15.98
C ARG A 475 -36.51 -17.61 15.31
N GLU A 476 -36.41 -17.19 14.05
CA GLU A 476 -37.56 -16.69 13.28
C GLU A 476 -38.66 -17.75 13.15
N LEU A 477 -38.29 -19.02 12.89
CA LEU A 477 -39.25 -20.13 12.84
C LEU A 477 -39.86 -20.46 14.20
N LYS A 478 -39.07 -20.48 15.28
CA LYS A 478 -39.59 -20.66 16.66
C LYS A 478 -40.55 -19.55 17.05
N ASP A 479 -40.23 -18.30 16.72
CA ASP A 479 -41.11 -17.16 16.91
C ASP A 479 -42.43 -17.30 16.13
N SER A 480 -42.36 -17.84 14.91
CA SER A 480 -43.52 -18.08 14.05
C SER A 480 -44.49 -19.14 14.58
N LYS A 481 -44.04 -20.00 15.52
CA LYS A 481 -44.90 -20.94 16.26
C LYS A 481 -45.82 -20.22 17.25
N THR A 482 -45.34 -19.13 17.85
CA THR A 482 -46.12 -18.34 18.83
C THR A 482 -47.08 -17.35 18.16
N ASN A 483 -46.71 -16.82 17.00
CA ASN A 483 -47.54 -15.89 16.24
C ASN A 483 -47.43 -16.17 14.74
N THR A 484 -48.52 -16.67 14.14
CA THR A 484 -48.60 -17.04 12.72
C THR A 484 -48.34 -15.86 11.79
N LEU A 485 -48.62 -14.62 12.21
CA LEU A 485 -48.37 -13.40 11.41
C LEU A 485 -46.87 -13.12 11.25
N LYS A 486 -46.02 -13.59 12.18
CA LYS A 486 -44.55 -13.44 12.05
C LYS A 486 -43.97 -14.25 10.89
N ARG A 487 -44.71 -15.23 10.33
CA ARG A 487 -44.31 -15.99 9.14
C ARG A 487 -44.14 -15.12 7.90
N PHE A 488 -44.89 -14.02 7.83
CA PHE A 488 -44.81 -13.05 6.73
C PHE A 488 -43.77 -11.94 6.99
N GLY A 489 -43.11 -11.97 8.16
CA GLY A 489 -42.05 -11.06 8.54
C GLY A 489 -42.06 -10.73 10.05
N PRO A 490 -40.90 -10.55 10.69
CA PRO A 490 -40.82 -10.37 12.15
C PRO A 490 -41.50 -9.09 12.66
N HIS A 491 -41.60 -8.06 11.80
CA HIS A 491 -42.20 -6.76 12.13
C HIS A 491 -43.68 -6.65 11.73
N ILE A 492 -44.26 -7.67 11.06
CA ILE A 492 -45.65 -7.63 10.58
C ILE A 492 -46.67 -7.37 11.70
N PRO A 493 -46.61 -8.00 12.88
CA PRO A 493 -47.57 -7.73 13.94
C PRO A 493 -47.58 -6.25 14.37
N ALA A 494 -46.40 -5.68 14.61
CA ALA A 494 -46.27 -4.26 14.98
C ALA A 494 -46.69 -3.32 13.84
N PHE A 495 -46.45 -3.72 12.59
CA PHE A 495 -46.89 -2.96 11.42
C PHE A 495 -48.42 -2.97 11.28
N LEU A 496 -49.09 -4.12 11.46
CA LEU A 496 -50.54 -4.22 11.42
C LEU A 496 -51.22 -3.42 12.53
N GLU A 497 -50.61 -3.37 13.72
CA GLU A 497 -51.06 -2.51 14.82
C GLU A 497 -50.94 -1.01 14.47
N ALA A 498 -49.87 -0.62 13.77
CA ALA A 498 -49.72 0.75 13.28
C ALA A 498 -50.75 1.10 12.18
N VAL A 499 -51.07 0.16 11.30
CA VAL A 499 -52.14 0.32 10.29
C VAL A 499 -53.50 0.49 10.97
N GLU A 500 -53.80 -0.35 11.96
CA GLU A 500 -55.03 -0.26 12.76
C GLU A 500 -55.15 1.09 13.48
N THR A 501 -54.05 1.54 14.08
CA THR A 501 -53.98 2.85 14.76
C THR A 501 -54.22 4.00 13.78
N ALA A 502 -53.60 3.97 12.61
CA ALA A 502 -53.78 4.99 11.58
C ALA A 502 -55.22 5.00 11.01
N TYR A 503 -55.87 3.84 10.90
CA TYR A 503 -57.27 3.74 10.50
C TYR A 503 -58.20 4.36 11.54
N ARG A 504 -58.01 4.07 12.83
CA ARG A 504 -58.77 4.69 13.94
C ARG A 504 -58.60 6.21 14.01
N GLN A 505 -57.45 6.72 13.59
CA GLN A 505 -57.18 8.16 13.48
C GLN A 505 -57.78 8.82 12.22
N GLY A 506 -58.55 8.08 11.41
CA GLY A 506 -59.18 8.60 10.20
C GLY A 506 -58.20 8.89 9.05
N ARG A 507 -56.97 8.36 9.09
CA ARG A 507 -55.97 8.57 8.02
C ARG A 507 -56.21 7.72 6.78
N PHE A 508 -57.07 6.70 6.90
CA PHE A 508 -57.49 5.80 5.83
C PHE A 508 -59.00 5.90 5.66
N LYS A 509 -59.47 5.91 4.40
CA LYS A 509 -60.91 5.86 4.10
C LYS A 509 -61.44 4.44 4.26
N HIS A 510 -60.71 3.47 3.73
CA HIS A 510 -60.95 2.05 3.95
C HIS A 510 -59.70 1.39 4.51
N LYS A 511 -59.87 0.48 5.47
CA LYS A 511 -58.77 -0.22 6.12
C LYS A 511 -58.03 -1.11 5.11
N PRO A 512 -56.72 -0.96 4.90
CA PRO A 512 -55.94 -1.87 4.06
C PRO A 512 -55.97 -3.31 4.57
N ILE A 513 -56.05 -4.28 3.66
CA ILE A 513 -56.18 -5.72 3.98
C ILE A 513 -54.90 -6.44 3.58
N GLY A 514 -54.20 -7.05 4.53
CA GLY A 514 -53.02 -7.88 4.26
C GLY A 514 -52.29 -8.28 5.53
N PRO A 515 -51.19 -9.05 5.44
CA PRO A 515 -50.72 -9.72 4.22
C PRO A 515 -51.73 -10.75 3.70
N LEU A 516 -51.88 -10.90 2.37
CA LEU A 516 -52.94 -11.75 1.79
C LEU A 516 -52.89 -13.21 2.28
N GLY A 517 -51.69 -13.74 2.49
CA GLY A 517 -51.46 -15.10 2.99
C GLY A 517 -52.07 -15.38 4.36
N ALA A 518 -52.35 -14.36 5.17
CA ALA A 518 -53.00 -14.54 6.46
C ALA A 518 -54.50 -14.90 6.35
N PHE A 519 -55.11 -14.68 5.18
CA PHE A 519 -56.54 -14.90 4.92
C PHE A 519 -56.81 -16.12 4.02
N ILE A 520 -55.80 -16.95 3.75
CA ILE A 520 -55.85 -18.04 2.78
C ILE A 520 -55.38 -19.34 3.45
N HIS A 521 -56.21 -20.38 3.35
CA HIS A 521 -55.95 -21.69 3.94
C HIS A 521 -56.01 -22.80 2.87
N PRO A 522 -54.92 -23.54 2.63
CA PRO A 522 -54.94 -24.72 1.77
C PRO A 522 -55.81 -25.83 2.36
N LYS A 523 -56.69 -26.42 1.54
CA LYS A 523 -57.51 -27.58 1.94
C LYS A 523 -56.73 -28.89 1.97
N ASP A 524 -55.74 -29.03 1.08
CA ASP A 524 -54.86 -30.20 0.99
C ASP A 524 -53.41 -29.79 1.33
N ALA A 525 -52.84 -30.43 2.35
CA ALA A 525 -51.49 -30.16 2.81
C ALA A 525 -50.42 -30.49 1.76
N GLU A 526 -50.62 -31.52 0.93
CA GLU A 526 -49.66 -31.94 -0.10
C GLU A 526 -49.55 -30.92 -1.25
N LEU A 527 -50.58 -30.11 -1.44
CA LEU A 527 -50.63 -29.09 -2.49
C LEU A 527 -50.15 -27.70 -2.01
N THR A 528 -49.76 -27.58 -0.75
CA THR A 528 -49.36 -26.29 -0.15
C THR A 528 -48.18 -25.66 -0.89
N LEU A 529 -47.17 -26.45 -1.24
CA LEU A 529 -46.00 -25.98 -2.00
C LEU A 529 -46.39 -25.52 -3.40
N ALA A 530 -47.29 -26.25 -4.06
CA ALA A 530 -47.83 -25.90 -5.38
C ALA A 530 -48.56 -24.54 -5.33
N ILE A 531 -49.37 -24.32 -4.29
CA ILE A 531 -50.12 -23.08 -4.06
C ILE A 531 -49.16 -21.92 -3.78
N GLU A 532 -48.18 -22.08 -2.89
CA GLU A 532 -47.19 -21.04 -2.63
C GLU A 532 -46.33 -20.70 -3.86
N SER A 533 -45.94 -21.71 -4.63
CA SER A 533 -45.18 -21.53 -5.87
C SER A 533 -46.00 -20.79 -6.94
N CYS A 534 -47.33 -20.98 -6.93
CA CYS A 534 -48.25 -20.23 -7.77
C CYS A 534 -48.43 -18.78 -7.31
N LEU A 535 -48.57 -18.52 -6.00
CA LEU A 535 -48.86 -17.20 -5.45
C LEU A 535 -47.59 -16.32 -5.28
N LYS A 536 -46.41 -16.94 -5.10
CA LYS A 536 -45.11 -16.27 -4.94
C LYS A 536 -45.18 -15.15 -3.90
N SER A 537 -44.72 -13.95 -4.23
CA SER A 537 -44.72 -12.78 -3.34
C SER A 537 -46.11 -12.22 -3.03
N LEU A 538 -47.17 -12.62 -3.75
CA LEU A 538 -48.54 -12.15 -3.49
C LEU A 538 -49.03 -12.55 -2.10
N VAL A 539 -48.50 -13.65 -1.56
CA VAL A 539 -48.79 -14.10 -0.19
C VAL A 539 -48.44 -13.02 0.85
N GLN A 540 -47.48 -12.14 0.56
CA GLN A 540 -47.09 -11.02 1.43
C GLN A 540 -47.76 -9.68 1.07
N ALA A 541 -48.52 -9.62 -0.02
CA ALA A 541 -49.07 -8.37 -0.54
C ALA A 541 -50.19 -7.78 0.34
N PHE A 542 -50.50 -6.51 0.12
CA PHE A 542 -51.57 -5.77 0.79
C PHE A 542 -52.54 -5.20 -0.24
N CYS A 543 -53.83 -5.19 0.08
CA CYS A 543 -54.89 -4.59 -0.73
C CYS A 543 -55.33 -3.24 -0.15
N CYS A 544 -55.49 -2.25 -1.01
CA CYS A 544 -56.09 -0.94 -0.71
C CYS A 544 -57.30 -0.71 -1.62
N ASP A 545 -58.33 -0.04 -1.11
CA ASP A 545 -59.55 0.27 -1.88
C ASP A 545 -59.29 1.34 -2.97
N ASN A 546 -58.40 2.30 -2.67
CA ASN A 546 -58.15 3.45 -3.52
C ASN A 546 -56.69 3.95 -3.43
N HIS A 547 -56.28 4.76 -4.41
CA HIS A 547 -54.91 5.32 -4.47
C HIS A 547 -54.57 6.29 -3.35
N SER A 548 -55.55 6.86 -2.65
CA SER A 548 -55.28 7.72 -1.48
C SER A 548 -54.80 6.87 -0.32
N ASP A 549 -55.50 5.78 -0.04
CA ASP A 549 -55.12 4.82 1.00
C ASP A 549 -53.79 4.12 0.66
N GLU A 550 -53.54 3.83 -0.62
CA GLU A 550 -52.24 3.34 -1.09
C GLU A 550 -51.09 4.27 -0.65
N ARG A 551 -51.19 5.58 -0.88
CA ARG A 551 -50.14 6.54 -0.50
C ARG A 551 -49.92 6.59 1.01
N THR A 552 -51.00 6.55 1.80
CA THR A 552 -50.91 6.51 3.27
C THR A 552 -50.21 5.24 3.75
N LEU A 553 -50.57 4.09 3.17
CA LEU A 553 -49.90 2.81 3.46
C LEU A 553 -48.44 2.84 3.00
N GLN A 554 -48.16 3.46 1.85
CA GLN A 554 -46.82 3.65 1.33
C GLN A 554 -45.94 4.53 2.24
N LEU A 555 -46.52 5.51 2.93
CA LEU A 555 -45.79 6.29 3.93
C LEU A 555 -45.57 5.46 5.20
N LEU A 556 -46.56 4.69 5.65
CA LEU A 556 -46.43 3.87 6.85
C LEU A 556 -45.39 2.75 6.70
N MET A 557 -45.40 1.96 5.61
CA MET A 557 -44.41 0.88 5.51
C MET A 557 -42.97 1.39 5.32
N SER A 558 -42.75 2.67 4.93
CA SER A 558 -41.39 3.23 4.86
C SER A 558 -40.66 3.24 6.21
N LYS A 559 -41.41 3.19 7.32
CA LYS A 559 -40.87 3.13 8.69
C LYS A 559 -40.46 1.72 9.12
N TYR A 560 -41.00 0.69 8.48
CA TYR A 560 -40.84 -0.71 8.89
C TYR A 560 -40.01 -1.54 7.90
N TYR A 561 -39.93 -1.11 6.63
CA TYR A 561 -39.18 -1.81 5.58
C TYR A 561 -38.01 -0.94 5.08
N PRO A 562 -36.77 -1.46 5.08
CA PRO A 562 -35.62 -0.77 4.49
C PRO A 562 -35.74 -0.69 2.96
N HIS A 563 -35.00 0.25 2.34
CA HIS A 563 -35.00 0.42 0.88
C HIS A 563 -34.63 -0.87 0.15
N GLY A 564 -35.56 -1.40 -0.66
CA GLY A 564 -35.33 -2.52 -1.59
C GLY A 564 -36.19 -3.77 -1.39
N PHE A 565 -36.79 -4.00 -0.21
CA PHE A 565 -37.59 -5.21 0.06
C PHE A 565 -38.96 -4.84 0.65
N ARG A 566 -39.86 -4.33 -0.18
CA ARG A 566 -41.19 -3.87 0.23
C ARG A 566 -42.28 -4.79 -0.33
N PRO A 567 -43.27 -5.23 0.48
CA PRO A 567 -44.42 -5.98 -0.04
C PRO A 567 -45.21 -5.17 -1.06
N GLN A 568 -45.78 -5.87 -2.03
CA GLN A 568 -46.60 -5.27 -3.07
C GLN A 568 -47.90 -4.71 -2.48
N ILE A 569 -48.30 -3.51 -2.91
CA ILE A 569 -49.61 -2.93 -2.61
C ILE A 569 -50.46 -3.01 -3.88
N ILE A 570 -51.65 -3.58 -3.77
CA ILE A 570 -52.59 -3.80 -4.86
C ILE A 570 -53.79 -2.91 -4.60
N VAL A 571 -54.14 -2.06 -5.56
CA VAL A 571 -55.28 -1.15 -5.44
C VAL A 571 -56.46 -1.74 -6.22
N ASN A 572 -57.52 -2.10 -5.51
CA ASN A 572 -58.76 -2.60 -6.11
C ASN A 572 -59.95 -2.20 -5.24
N LYS A 573 -61.05 -1.80 -5.87
CA LYS A 573 -62.25 -1.36 -5.14
C LYS A 573 -62.81 -2.52 -4.33
N PHE A 574 -63.04 -2.31 -3.05
CA PHE A 574 -63.50 -3.35 -2.14
C PHE A 574 -64.94 -3.75 -2.47
N GLN A 575 -65.18 -5.06 -2.51
CA GLN A 575 -66.48 -5.66 -2.76
C GLN A 575 -66.71 -6.80 -1.76
N ASP A 576 -67.93 -6.89 -1.24
CA ASP A 576 -68.29 -7.86 -0.20
C ASP A 576 -68.64 -9.26 -0.77
N LYS A 577 -68.73 -9.38 -2.11
CA LYS A 577 -69.05 -10.64 -2.80
C LYS A 577 -67.88 -11.06 -3.68
N VAL A 578 -67.61 -12.37 -3.67
CA VAL A 578 -66.63 -12.98 -4.58
C VAL A 578 -67.18 -12.95 -6.01
N TYR A 579 -66.33 -12.68 -7.00
CA TYR A 579 -66.71 -12.68 -8.41
C TYR A 579 -67.27 -14.04 -8.86
N ASP A 580 -68.30 -14.01 -9.70
CA ASP A 580 -68.75 -15.23 -10.39
C ASP A 580 -67.81 -15.54 -11.54
N VAL A 581 -66.96 -16.54 -11.32
CA VAL A 581 -65.96 -17.00 -12.29
C VAL A 581 -66.36 -18.28 -13.02
N ARG A 582 -67.58 -18.80 -12.86
CA ARG A 582 -67.99 -20.11 -13.41
C ARG A 582 -67.81 -20.23 -14.93
N HIS A 583 -68.04 -19.14 -15.66
CA HIS A 583 -67.90 -19.05 -17.12
C HIS A 583 -66.43 -19.08 -17.61
N ARG A 584 -65.49 -18.58 -16.78
CA ARG A 584 -64.08 -18.41 -17.18
C ARG A 584 -63.08 -19.27 -16.39
N GLY A 585 -63.54 -19.94 -15.33
CA GLY A 585 -62.73 -20.87 -14.56
C GLY A 585 -62.46 -22.18 -15.30
N VAL A 586 -61.37 -22.84 -14.94
CA VAL A 586 -61.07 -24.20 -15.38
C VAL A 586 -61.90 -25.20 -14.59
N HIS A 587 -62.47 -26.19 -15.29
CA HIS A 587 -63.19 -27.30 -14.67
C HIS A 587 -62.55 -28.62 -15.11
N HIS A 588 -62.06 -29.40 -14.15
CA HIS A 588 -61.51 -30.74 -14.37
C HIS A 588 -62.07 -31.71 -13.34
N PRO A 589 -62.50 -32.93 -13.72
CA PRO A 589 -63.16 -33.87 -12.80
C PRO A 589 -62.25 -34.37 -11.67
N GLU A 590 -60.94 -34.49 -11.93
CA GLU A 590 -59.98 -35.07 -10.98
C GLU A 590 -59.06 -34.05 -10.30
N PHE A 591 -58.89 -32.85 -10.86
CA PHE A 591 -57.86 -31.90 -10.42
C PHE A 591 -58.50 -30.56 -10.08
N PRO A 592 -58.33 -30.04 -8.84
CA PRO A 592 -58.90 -28.77 -8.45
C PRO A 592 -58.15 -27.61 -9.10
N SER A 593 -58.85 -26.50 -9.32
CA SER A 593 -58.22 -25.20 -9.54
C SER A 593 -57.64 -24.66 -8.22
N VAL A 594 -56.69 -23.74 -8.29
CA VAL A 594 -56.14 -23.05 -7.11
C VAL A 594 -57.26 -22.37 -6.31
N LEU A 595 -58.23 -21.74 -6.97
CA LEU A 595 -59.40 -21.14 -6.30
C LEU A 595 -60.23 -22.17 -5.51
N THR A 596 -60.48 -23.35 -6.07
CA THR A 596 -61.28 -24.39 -5.40
C THR A 596 -60.50 -25.11 -4.28
N ALA A 597 -59.17 -25.17 -4.40
CA ALA A 597 -58.28 -25.79 -3.43
C ALA A 597 -58.00 -24.92 -2.18
N LEU A 598 -58.40 -23.65 -2.23
CA LEU A 598 -58.25 -22.69 -1.13
C LEU A 598 -59.58 -22.46 -0.39
N GLU A 599 -59.46 -22.21 0.90
CA GLU A 599 -60.47 -21.55 1.73
C GLU A 599 -59.98 -20.12 1.99
N ILE A 600 -60.78 -19.11 1.65
CA ILE A 600 -60.38 -17.70 1.71
C ILE A 600 -61.37 -16.93 2.58
N ASP A 601 -60.87 -16.34 3.66
CA ASP A 601 -61.69 -15.72 4.73
C ASP A 601 -62.30 -14.37 4.32
N ASN A 602 -61.81 -13.76 3.24
CA ASN A 602 -62.18 -12.40 2.85
C ASN A 602 -62.42 -12.30 1.33
N ALA A 603 -63.60 -11.79 0.94
CA ALA A 603 -64.01 -11.65 -0.46
C ALA A 603 -63.09 -10.73 -1.27
N VAL A 604 -62.55 -9.67 -0.66
CA VAL A 604 -61.59 -8.76 -1.31
C VAL A 604 -60.29 -9.50 -1.64
N VAL A 605 -59.82 -10.36 -0.74
CA VAL A 605 -58.61 -11.18 -0.96
C VAL A 605 -58.84 -12.17 -2.09
N ALA A 606 -59.99 -12.86 -2.11
CA ALA A 606 -60.35 -13.78 -3.20
C ALA A 606 -60.40 -13.05 -4.56
N ASN A 607 -61.08 -11.91 -4.62
CA ASN A 607 -61.19 -11.09 -5.83
C ASN A 607 -59.83 -10.56 -6.29
N CYS A 608 -58.96 -10.14 -5.35
CA CYS A 608 -57.61 -9.70 -5.66
C CYS A 608 -56.76 -10.81 -6.29
N LEU A 609 -56.81 -12.04 -5.75
CA LEU A 609 -56.05 -13.16 -6.31
C LEU A 609 -56.58 -13.58 -7.68
N ILE A 610 -57.90 -13.49 -7.89
CA ILE A 610 -58.54 -13.69 -9.18
C ILE A 610 -58.04 -12.64 -10.19
N ASP A 611 -58.08 -11.36 -9.83
CA ASP A 611 -57.70 -10.27 -10.74
C ASP A 611 -56.21 -10.27 -11.09
N VAL A 612 -55.34 -10.53 -10.09
CA VAL A 612 -53.88 -10.42 -10.28
C VAL A 612 -53.25 -11.70 -10.78
N ARG A 613 -53.66 -12.87 -10.27
CA ARG A 613 -53.06 -14.17 -10.62
C ARG A 613 -53.95 -15.04 -11.50
N GLY A 614 -55.26 -14.83 -11.50
CA GLY A 614 -56.20 -15.68 -12.24
C GLY A 614 -56.27 -17.09 -11.65
N ILE A 615 -56.34 -17.20 -10.33
CA ILE A 615 -56.29 -18.49 -9.60
C ILE A 615 -57.40 -19.48 -9.99
N GLU A 616 -58.47 -19.01 -10.61
CA GLU A 616 -59.54 -19.85 -11.18
C GLU A 616 -59.16 -20.55 -12.48
N THR A 617 -58.06 -20.14 -13.12
CA THR A 617 -57.58 -20.68 -14.41
C THR A 617 -56.35 -21.59 -14.27
N VAL A 618 -55.92 -21.87 -13.03
CA VAL A 618 -54.70 -22.62 -12.71
C VAL A 618 -55.06 -23.94 -12.04
N LEU A 619 -54.57 -25.07 -12.55
CA LEU A 619 -54.80 -26.40 -11.98
C LEU A 619 -53.69 -26.81 -11.01
N LEU A 620 -54.04 -27.66 -10.04
CA LEU A 620 -53.11 -28.32 -9.12
C LEU A 620 -53.10 -29.82 -9.36
N ILE A 621 -51.95 -30.39 -9.76
CA ILE A 621 -51.83 -31.79 -10.16
C ILE A 621 -50.66 -32.43 -9.41
N LYS A 622 -50.95 -33.30 -8.43
CA LYS A 622 -49.93 -33.85 -7.52
C LYS A 622 -48.72 -34.46 -8.23
N SER A 623 -48.95 -35.27 -9.28
CA SER A 623 -47.88 -35.98 -10.00
C SER A 623 -47.37 -35.19 -11.21
N SER A 624 -46.06 -35.00 -11.27
CA SER A 624 -45.32 -34.39 -12.38
C SER A 624 -45.49 -35.12 -13.72
N ARG A 625 -45.76 -36.44 -13.69
CA ARG A 625 -46.09 -37.22 -14.89
C ARG A 625 -47.51 -36.92 -15.39
N ARG A 626 -48.50 -36.99 -14.49
CA ARG A 626 -49.91 -36.69 -14.82
C ARG A 626 -50.07 -35.24 -15.27
N ALA A 627 -49.33 -34.30 -14.68
CA ALA A 627 -49.35 -32.90 -15.09
C ALA A 627 -48.90 -32.70 -16.53
N ARG A 628 -47.83 -33.39 -16.96
CA ARG A 628 -47.37 -33.39 -18.36
C ARG A 628 -48.38 -34.04 -19.30
N GLU A 629 -48.99 -35.15 -18.88
CA GLU A 629 -50.00 -35.84 -19.70
C GLU A 629 -51.26 -34.97 -19.91
N VAL A 630 -51.74 -34.29 -18.87
CA VAL A 630 -52.94 -33.43 -18.93
C VAL A 630 -52.68 -32.12 -19.68
N MET A 631 -51.49 -31.52 -19.51
CA MET A 631 -51.19 -30.20 -20.06
C MET A 631 -50.45 -30.23 -21.40
N GLN A 632 -49.64 -31.25 -21.69
CA GLN A 632 -48.75 -31.28 -22.86
C GLN A 632 -49.08 -32.43 -23.82
N SER A 633 -49.35 -33.63 -23.31
CA SER A 633 -49.69 -34.79 -24.16
C SER A 633 -51.12 -34.72 -24.67
N ASN A 634 -52.05 -34.22 -23.86
CA ASN A 634 -53.42 -33.91 -24.23
C ASN A 634 -53.58 -32.40 -24.46
N ARG A 635 -54.70 -31.99 -25.09
CA ARG A 635 -55.06 -30.57 -25.12
C ARG A 635 -55.41 -30.10 -23.71
N PRO A 636 -54.83 -28.99 -23.21
CA PRO A 636 -55.17 -28.44 -21.91
C PRO A 636 -56.70 -28.26 -21.73
N PRO A 637 -57.24 -28.49 -20.52
CA PRO A 637 -58.65 -28.26 -20.24
C PRO A 637 -59.08 -26.84 -20.61
N LYS A 638 -60.34 -26.66 -21.01
CA LYS A 638 -60.87 -25.35 -21.41
C LYS A 638 -60.67 -24.34 -20.27
N ASN A 639 -60.16 -23.16 -20.62
CA ASN A 639 -59.80 -22.07 -19.71
C ASN A 639 -58.62 -22.36 -18.74
N CYS A 640 -57.88 -23.46 -18.92
CA CYS A 640 -56.66 -23.73 -18.14
C CYS A 640 -55.46 -22.98 -18.74
N ARG A 641 -54.80 -22.12 -17.95
CA ARG A 641 -53.60 -21.39 -18.37
C ARG A 641 -52.31 -22.16 -18.09
N GLU A 642 -52.23 -22.76 -16.90
CA GLU A 642 -51.03 -23.43 -16.38
C GLU A 642 -51.43 -24.38 -15.24
N ALA A 643 -50.55 -25.31 -14.89
CA ALA A 643 -50.71 -26.20 -13.74
C ALA A 643 -49.47 -26.20 -12.86
N PHE A 644 -49.65 -26.46 -11.56
CA PHE A 644 -48.56 -26.67 -10.61
C PHE A 644 -48.57 -28.07 -10.03
N THR A 645 -47.39 -28.66 -9.87
CA THR A 645 -47.23 -29.98 -9.22
C THR A 645 -47.06 -29.86 -7.72
N ALA A 646 -47.23 -30.96 -6.97
CA ALA A 646 -46.97 -30.98 -5.52
C ALA A 646 -45.52 -30.59 -5.16
N GLU A 647 -44.57 -30.82 -6.09
CA GLU A 647 -43.16 -30.43 -5.97
C GLU A 647 -42.94 -28.92 -6.25
N GLY A 648 -43.98 -28.20 -6.66
CA GLY A 648 -43.93 -26.78 -7.01
C GLY A 648 -43.61 -26.50 -8.48
N ASP A 649 -43.43 -27.54 -9.30
CA ASP A 649 -43.07 -27.38 -10.71
C ASP A 649 -44.21 -26.73 -11.49
N GLN A 650 -43.85 -25.86 -12.43
CA GLN A 650 -44.79 -25.09 -13.23
C GLN A 650 -44.90 -25.67 -14.64
N VAL A 651 -46.11 -26.06 -15.03
CA VAL A 651 -46.39 -26.77 -16.28
C VAL A 651 -47.31 -25.93 -17.17
N PHE A 652 -46.83 -25.66 -18.39
CA PHE A 652 -47.58 -25.03 -19.48
C PHE A 652 -47.77 -26.01 -20.63
N GLU A 653 -48.62 -25.65 -21.60
CA GLU A 653 -48.91 -26.44 -22.81
C GLU A 653 -47.65 -26.91 -23.56
N ARG A 654 -46.58 -26.09 -23.58
CA ARG A 654 -45.34 -26.40 -24.30
C ARG A 654 -44.06 -26.28 -23.47
N ARG A 655 -44.17 -26.00 -22.16
CA ARG A 655 -43.01 -25.70 -21.31
C ARG A 655 -43.18 -26.32 -19.93
N TYR A 656 -42.07 -26.74 -19.33
CA TYR A 656 -42.01 -27.31 -17.99
C TYR A 656 -40.86 -26.65 -17.24
N TYR A 657 -41.13 -26.08 -16.07
CA TYR A 657 -40.13 -25.44 -15.22
C TYR A 657 -40.11 -26.11 -13.86
N SER A 658 -38.94 -26.58 -13.44
CA SER A 658 -38.75 -27.11 -12.09
C SER A 658 -38.75 -25.99 -11.05
N SER A 659 -39.26 -26.29 -9.86
CA SER A 659 -39.32 -25.35 -8.74
C SER A 659 -37.96 -25.12 -8.10
N ASP A 660 -37.64 -23.86 -7.81
CA ASP A 660 -36.54 -23.49 -6.91
C ASP A 660 -36.94 -23.61 -5.41
N TYR A 661 -38.24 -23.79 -5.14
CA TYR A 661 -38.78 -23.95 -3.81
C TYR A 661 -38.83 -25.43 -3.44
N VAL A 662 -38.02 -25.82 -2.45
CA VAL A 662 -37.97 -27.20 -1.96
C VAL A 662 -39.13 -27.48 -0.98
N ARG A 663 -39.64 -26.45 -0.29
CA ARG A 663 -40.67 -26.58 0.78
C ARG A 663 -41.52 -25.31 0.94
N PRO A 664 -42.78 -25.43 1.41
CA PRO A 664 -43.67 -24.29 1.66
C PRO A 664 -43.20 -23.48 2.88
N LYS A 665 -43.14 -22.16 2.76
CA LYS A 665 -42.57 -21.23 3.76
C LYS A 665 -43.63 -20.47 4.55
N PHE A 666 -44.81 -20.24 4.01
CA PHE A 666 -45.79 -19.29 4.56
C PHE A 666 -47.07 -19.97 5.05
N LEU A 667 -47.62 -20.87 4.25
CA LEU A 667 -48.90 -21.55 4.40
C LEU A 667 -48.76 -22.97 5.00
N SER A 668 -47.53 -23.44 5.23
CA SER A 668 -47.26 -24.76 5.85
C SER A 668 -47.78 -24.84 7.29
N LYS A 669 -48.41 -25.97 7.65
CA LYS A 669 -48.84 -26.25 9.03
C LYS A 669 -47.77 -26.96 9.87
N ASP A 670 -46.80 -27.62 9.25
CA ASP A 670 -45.79 -28.43 9.95
C ASP A 670 -44.45 -27.67 10.09
N VAL A 671 -44.39 -26.79 11.09
CA VAL A 671 -43.18 -26.01 11.42
C VAL A 671 -42.19 -26.84 12.27
N GLU A 672 -42.66 -27.92 12.89
CA GLU A 672 -41.86 -28.72 13.84
C GLU A 672 -40.77 -29.52 13.12
N ALA A 673 -41.09 -30.10 11.95
CA ALA A 673 -40.14 -30.81 11.13
C ALA A 673 -38.99 -29.91 10.63
N ASP A 674 -39.29 -28.64 10.29
CA ASP A 674 -38.30 -27.68 9.83
C ASP A 674 -37.41 -27.16 10.98
N ILE A 675 -37.97 -26.97 12.17
CA ILE A 675 -37.22 -26.67 13.39
C ILE A 675 -36.22 -27.80 13.67
N SER A 676 -36.67 -29.06 13.65
CA SER A 676 -35.84 -30.24 13.91
C SER A 676 -34.71 -30.38 12.87
N HIS A 677 -35.01 -30.18 11.59
CA HIS A 677 -34.00 -30.22 10.53
C HIS A 677 -32.93 -29.13 10.69
N LEU A 678 -33.34 -27.89 10.96
CA LEU A 678 -32.41 -26.78 11.18
C LEU A 678 -31.58 -26.96 12.46
N GLU A 679 -32.15 -27.53 13.53
CA GLU A 679 -31.42 -27.86 14.75
C GLU A 679 -30.30 -28.87 14.47
N LYS A 680 -30.57 -29.91 13.68
CA LYS A 680 -29.55 -30.89 13.26
C LYS A 680 -28.46 -30.27 12.38
N GLU A 681 -28.82 -29.38 11.46
CA GLU A 681 -27.82 -28.64 10.66
C GLU A 681 -26.94 -27.73 11.51
N ILE A 682 -27.54 -27.04 12.50
CA ILE A 682 -26.84 -26.19 13.46
C ILE A 682 -25.86 -27.01 14.30
N GLU A 683 -26.29 -28.20 14.75
CA GLU A 683 -25.44 -29.12 15.52
C GLU A 683 -24.23 -29.59 14.69
N ASN A 684 -24.47 -30.03 13.46
CA ASN A 684 -23.40 -30.43 12.53
C ASN A 684 -22.41 -29.27 12.27
N LYS A 685 -22.91 -28.06 12.07
CA LYS A 685 -22.07 -26.87 11.84
C LYS A 685 -21.29 -26.45 13.09
N LYS A 686 -21.89 -26.58 14.29
CA LYS A 686 -21.18 -26.38 15.56
C LYS A 686 -20.04 -27.38 15.71
N ALA A 687 -20.27 -28.66 15.42
CA ALA A 687 -19.24 -29.69 15.49
C ALA A 687 -18.05 -29.40 14.55
N GLN A 688 -18.35 -28.99 13.30
CA GLN A 688 -17.34 -28.58 12.32
C GLN A 688 -16.51 -27.37 12.81
N MET A 689 -17.18 -26.37 13.40
CA MET A 689 -16.54 -25.18 13.98
C MET A 689 -15.63 -25.57 15.15
N THR A 690 -16.10 -26.40 16.08
CA THR A 690 -15.28 -26.84 17.22
C THR A 690 -14.03 -27.61 16.79
N ALA A 691 -14.13 -28.48 15.77
CA ALA A 691 -12.99 -29.19 15.22
C ALA A 691 -11.96 -28.23 14.58
N SER A 692 -12.45 -27.21 13.88
CA SER A 692 -11.60 -26.18 13.25
C SER A 692 -10.90 -25.33 14.30
N GLN A 693 -11.58 -24.97 15.39
CA GLN A 693 -11.01 -24.23 16.52
C GLN A 693 -9.93 -25.02 17.27
N GLN A 694 -10.15 -26.31 17.49
CA GLN A 694 -9.12 -27.18 18.08
C GLN A 694 -7.86 -27.24 17.20
N ARG A 695 -8.04 -27.32 15.88
CA ARG A 695 -6.93 -27.33 14.93
C ARG A 695 -6.18 -26.00 14.89
N LEU A 696 -6.91 -24.88 14.94
CA LEU A 696 -6.31 -23.55 15.08
C LEU A 696 -5.46 -23.43 16.34
N TYR A 697 -5.96 -23.91 17.47
CA TYR A 697 -5.22 -23.91 18.73
C TYR A 697 -3.95 -24.76 18.67
N SER A 698 -4.00 -25.93 18.02
CA SER A 698 -2.81 -26.77 17.79
C SER A 698 -1.74 -26.04 16.99
N ILE A 699 -2.14 -25.40 15.88
CA ILE A 699 -1.20 -24.67 15.01
C ILE A 699 -0.66 -23.41 15.69
N GLU A 700 -1.46 -22.71 16.49
CA GLU A 700 -0.97 -21.59 17.30
C GLU A 700 0.13 -22.02 18.29
N ASN A 701 -0.03 -23.19 18.91
CA ASN A 701 1.01 -23.74 19.78
C ASN A 701 2.27 -24.13 19.00
N GLU A 702 2.14 -24.72 17.81
CA GLU A 702 3.28 -25.03 16.94
C GLU A 702 4.01 -23.77 16.47
N ILE A 703 3.28 -22.72 16.09
CA ILE A 703 3.85 -21.41 15.74
C ILE A 703 4.65 -20.88 16.93
N ARG A 704 4.06 -20.88 18.13
CA ARG A 704 4.73 -20.40 19.34
C ARG A 704 6.00 -21.19 19.66
N GLN A 705 5.95 -22.52 19.59
CA GLN A 705 7.12 -23.37 19.82
C GLN A 705 8.24 -23.08 18.81
N ASN A 706 7.89 -22.95 17.52
CA ASN A 706 8.87 -22.64 16.48
C ASN A 706 9.42 -21.21 16.63
N GLU A 707 8.60 -20.24 17.05
CA GLU A 707 9.03 -18.87 17.36
C GLU A 707 10.01 -18.85 18.55
N ASP A 708 9.74 -19.61 19.61
CA ASP A 708 10.64 -19.75 20.77
C ASP A 708 11.99 -20.35 20.36
N GLN A 709 12.01 -21.41 19.54
CA GLN A 709 13.23 -22.01 18.98
C GLN A 709 13.99 -21.02 18.09
N LEU A 710 13.28 -20.31 17.20
CA LEU A 710 13.86 -19.29 16.34
C LEU A 710 14.50 -18.16 17.15
N HIS A 711 13.86 -17.72 18.23
CA HIS A 711 14.40 -16.71 19.13
C HIS A 711 15.66 -17.22 19.85
N GLY A 712 15.67 -18.47 20.29
CA GLY A 712 16.85 -19.13 20.86
C GLY A 712 18.03 -19.15 19.89
N HIS A 713 17.83 -19.64 18.65
CA HIS A 713 18.88 -19.69 17.64
C HIS A 713 19.36 -18.31 17.20
N ARG A 714 18.46 -17.32 17.06
CA ARG A 714 18.86 -15.92 16.76
C ARG A 714 19.68 -15.30 17.88
N ARG A 715 19.39 -15.63 19.14
CA ARG A 715 20.21 -15.19 20.28
C ARG A 715 21.60 -15.81 20.21
N HIS A 716 21.69 -17.12 19.97
CA HIS A 716 22.97 -17.82 19.82
C HIS A 716 23.78 -17.27 18.63
N GLN A 717 23.12 -16.97 17.51
CA GLN A 717 23.76 -16.32 16.36
C GLN A 717 24.35 -14.94 16.71
N LYS A 718 23.63 -14.12 17.48
CA LYS A 718 24.15 -12.82 17.96
C LYS A 718 25.33 -13.00 18.91
N GLU A 719 25.27 -13.98 19.81
CA GLU A 719 26.37 -14.31 20.71
C GLU A 719 27.62 -14.76 19.93
N LEU A 720 27.45 -15.60 18.89
CA LEU A 720 28.52 -15.98 17.96
C LEU A 720 29.07 -14.80 17.18
N GLN A 721 28.23 -13.90 16.66
CA GLN A 721 28.69 -12.70 15.97
C GLN A 721 29.50 -11.76 16.87
N ILE A 722 29.11 -11.63 18.14
CA ILE A 722 29.90 -10.89 19.13
C ILE A 722 31.25 -11.58 19.32
N LYS A 723 31.28 -12.91 19.52
CA LYS A 723 32.54 -13.67 19.63
C LYS A 723 33.43 -13.48 18.40
N ILE A 724 32.89 -13.61 17.19
CA ILE A 724 33.63 -13.41 15.93
C ILE A 724 34.19 -11.99 15.84
N ARG A 725 33.42 -10.97 16.22
CA ARG A 725 33.90 -9.58 16.23
C ARG A 725 34.99 -9.35 17.27
N THR A 726 34.82 -9.87 18.48
CA THR A 726 35.81 -9.75 19.56
C THR A 726 37.10 -10.48 19.18
N THR A 727 37.03 -11.71 18.67
CA THR A 727 38.20 -12.47 18.22
C THR A 727 38.86 -11.81 17.00
N ASN A 728 38.11 -11.24 16.06
CA ASN A 728 38.67 -10.44 14.96
C ASN A 728 39.38 -9.18 15.47
N ALA A 729 38.78 -8.46 16.44
CA ALA A 729 39.40 -7.29 17.04
C ALA A 729 40.70 -7.67 17.77
N GLU A 730 40.70 -8.77 18.53
CA GLU A 730 41.92 -9.28 19.19
C GLU A 730 43.01 -9.67 18.18
N ILE A 731 42.66 -10.30 17.05
CA ILE A 731 43.60 -10.59 15.96
C ILE A 731 44.15 -9.28 15.37
N THR A 732 43.26 -8.32 15.10
CA THR A 732 43.60 -7.02 14.51
C THR A 732 44.48 -6.19 15.45
N ASP A 733 44.21 -6.20 16.75
CA ASP A 733 45.01 -5.50 17.76
C ASP A 733 46.39 -6.16 17.91
N LEU A 734 46.46 -7.50 17.90
CA LEU A 734 47.73 -8.23 17.93
C LEU A 734 48.55 -8.04 16.64
N GLU A 735 47.90 -7.76 15.51
CA GLU A 735 48.51 -7.46 14.21
C GLU A 735 48.93 -5.97 14.07
N ASN A 736 48.17 -5.04 14.64
CA ASN A 736 48.39 -3.59 14.52
C ASN A 736 49.34 -3.00 15.59
N MET A 737 49.82 -3.81 16.54
CA MET A 737 50.76 -3.36 17.58
C MET A 737 52.17 -2.96 17.08
N GLU A 738 52.43 -2.91 15.77
CA GLU A 738 53.64 -2.29 15.18
C GLU A 738 53.48 -0.79 14.85
N GLU A 739 52.26 -0.22 14.88
CA GLU A 739 52.05 1.19 14.55
C GLU A 739 51.02 1.82 15.50
N HIS A 740 51.40 2.15 16.73
CA HIS A 740 50.90 3.32 17.48
C HIS A 740 51.60 3.38 18.84
N GLN A 741 52.72 4.10 18.89
CA GLN A 741 53.19 4.71 20.13
C GLN A 741 53.47 6.19 19.87
N SER A 742 53.03 7.01 20.84
CA SER A 742 53.49 8.37 21.16
C SER A 742 52.60 9.60 20.88
N LEU A 743 51.25 9.51 20.86
CA LEU A 743 50.43 10.75 20.88
C LEU A 743 49.22 10.83 21.84
N ASP A 744 48.77 9.77 22.52
CA ASP A 744 47.49 9.81 23.28
C ASP A 744 47.58 9.97 24.82
N ILE A 745 48.77 10.05 25.42
CA ILE A 745 48.86 10.21 26.89
C ILE A 745 48.63 11.67 27.31
N ARG A 746 49.08 12.65 26.54
CA ARG A 746 48.95 14.09 26.88
C ARG A 746 47.51 14.60 26.79
N THR A 747 46.77 14.17 25.78
CA THR A 747 45.36 14.55 25.57
C THR A 747 44.44 14.04 26.67
N LEU A 748 44.67 12.81 27.14
CA LEU A 748 43.93 12.22 28.26
C LEU A 748 44.34 12.80 29.62
N GLU A 749 45.59 13.24 29.78
CA GLU A 749 46.06 13.96 30.98
C GLU A 749 45.43 15.37 31.08
N ASP A 750 45.29 16.10 29.96
CA ASP A 750 44.64 17.42 29.91
C ASP A 750 43.13 17.37 30.23
N GLU A 751 42.39 16.36 29.73
CA GLU A 751 40.96 16.17 30.04
C GLU A 751 40.70 15.79 31.50
N ALA A 752 41.61 15.02 32.12
CA ALA A 752 41.55 14.69 33.54
C ALA A 752 41.79 15.92 34.42
N GLU A 753 42.70 16.82 34.02
CA GLU A 753 42.97 18.09 34.72
C GLU A 753 41.75 19.04 34.66
N GLU A 754 41.10 19.15 33.49
CA GLU A 754 39.90 19.98 33.32
C GLU A 754 38.70 19.47 34.14
N ASN A 755 38.49 18.16 34.19
CA ASN A 755 37.41 17.55 34.97
C ASN A 755 37.61 17.75 36.48
N LYS A 756 38.86 17.70 36.95
CA LYS A 756 39.23 17.97 38.34
C LYS A 756 38.96 19.43 38.74
N GLY A 757 39.24 20.39 37.85
CA GLY A 757 38.94 21.80 38.08
C GLY A 757 37.43 22.09 38.23
N LYS A 758 36.59 21.42 37.43
CA LYS A 758 35.11 21.53 37.53
C LYS A 758 34.57 20.94 38.84
N MET A 759 35.13 19.82 39.30
CA MET A 759 34.76 19.21 40.58
C MET A 759 35.04 20.12 41.79
N GLU A 760 36.16 20.85 41.78
CA GLU A 760 36.51 21.78 42.86
C GLU A 760 35.58 23.00 42.91
N SER A 761 35.16 23.53 41.76
CA SER A 761 34.18 24.62 41.67
C SER A 761 32.84 24.22 42.30
N VAL A 762 32.26 23.10 41.88
CA VAL A 762 30.96 22.61 42.37
C VAL A 762 31.00 22.30 43.87
N LYS A 763 32.15 21.81 44.38
CA LYS A 763 32.34 21.54 45.80
C LYS A 763 32.35 22.83 46.64
N LYS A 764 32.91 23.92 46.11
CA LYS A 764 32.94 25.23 46.77
C LYS A 764 31.55 25.85 46.86
N ASP A 765 30.77 25.76 45.79
CA ASP A 765 29.39 26.28 45.74
C ASP A 765 28.45 25.50 46.69
N MET A 766 28.64 24.18 46.80
CA MET A 766 27.90 23.33 47.74
C MET A 766 28.17 23.71 49.21
N GLN A 767 29.43 24.02 49.57
CA GLN A 767 29.79 24.46 50.92
C GLN A 767 29.19 25.83 51.26
N GLN A 768 29.14 26.75 50.29
CA GLN A 768 28.56 28.07 50.51
C GLN A 768 27.05 27.99 50.80
N GLN A 769 26.31 27.10 50.11
CA GLN A 769 24.88 26.93 50.38
C GLN A 769 24.56 26.17 51.66
N SER A 770 25.44 25.25 52.10
CA SER A 770 25.29 24.59 53.39
C SER A 770 25.30 25.58 54.56
N ARG A 771 26.17 26.60 54.51
CA ARG A 771 26.27 27.63 55.57
C ARG A 771 25.02 28.50 55.66
N LYS A 772 24.50 28.94 54.50
CA LYS A 772 23.25 29.75 54.43
C LYS A 772 22.03 29.00 54.98
N MET A 773 21.95 27.69 54.75
CA MET A 773 20.86 26.86 55.25
C MET A 773 20.87 26.76 56.79
N GLU A 774 22.05 26.73 57.41
CA GLU A 774 22.22 26.57 58.85
C GLU A 774 21.86 27.87 59.62
N GLU A 775 22.22 29.03 59.06
CA GLU A 775 21.84 30.35 59.61
C GLU A 775 20.31 30.54 59.66
N LEU A 776 19.60 30.20 58.57
CA LEU A 776 18.14 30.35 58.49
C LEU A 776 17.38 29.43 59.47
N LYS A 777 17.94 28.27 59.84
CA LYS A 777 17.32 27.36 60.81
C LYS A 777 17.37 27.91 62.23
N ASN A 778 18.45 28.59 62.61
CA ASN A 778 18.58 29.19 63.93
C ASN A 778 17.60 30.36 64.14
N ASP A 779 17.38 31.17 63.10
CA ASP A 779 16.44 32.30 63.14
C ASP A 779 14.97 31.89 63.33
N LEU A 780 14.59 30.69 62.86
CA LEU A 780 13.24 30.16 63.04
C LEU A 780 12.96 29.78 64.50
N GLN A 781 13.92 29.15 65.18
CA GLN A 781 13.75 28.71 66.58
C GLN A 781 13.54 29.89 67.55
N VAL A 782 14.19 31.03 67.30
CA VAL A 782 14.06 32.22 68.15
C VAL A 782 12.66 32.84 68.05
N ALA A 783 12.04 32.81 66.86
CA ALA A 783 10.71 33.36 66.63
C ALA A 783 9.61 32.53 67.31
N GLU A 784 9.72 31.20 67.30
CA GLU A 784 8.72 30.30 67.91
C GLU A 784 8.61 30.46 69.44
N LYS A 785 9.73 30.72 70.13
CA LYS A 785 9.76 30.84 71.60
C LYS A 785 9.02 32.09 72.12
N LYS A 786 9.06 33.21 71.38
CA LYS A 786 8.42 34.48 71.80
C LYS A 786 6.90 34.47 71.69
N PHE A 787 6.33 33.60 70.87
CA PHE A 787 4.88 33.52 70.67
C PHE A 787 4.16 32.87 71.88
N GLU A 788 4.77 31.89 72.53
CA GLU A 788 4.12 31.11 73.59
C GLU A 788 3.95 31.91 74.90
N GLU A 789 4.92 32.75 75.26
CA GLU A 789 4.91 33.56 76.50
C GLU A 789 3.76 34.59 76.57
N MET A 790 3.24 35.05 75.43
CA MET A 790 2.19 36.08 75.40
C MET A 790 0.79 35.50 75.63
N LYS A 791 0.62 34.19 75.45
CA LYS A 791 -0.67 33.50 75.56
C LYS A 791 -1.10 33.27 77.02
N GLU A 792 -0.15 33.12 77.94
CA GLU A 792 -0.43 32.88 79.37
C GLU A 792 -0.94 34.13 80.12
N LYS A 793 -0.59 35.35 79.69
CA LYS A 793 -0.97 36.59 80.40
C LYS A 793 -2.44 37.00 80.25
N ILE A 794 -3.12 36.58 79.17
CA ILE A 794 -4.52 36.94 78.90
C ILE A 794 -5.48 36.18 79.82
N HIS A 795 -5.11 34.99 80.28
CA HIS A 795 -6.01 34.10 81.02
C HIS A 795 -6.27 34.52 82.48
N GLN A 796 -5.40 35.37 83.07
CA GLN A 796 -5.49 35.76 84.48
C GLN A 796 -6.47 36.93 84.75
N VAL A 797 -6.90 37.67 83.72
CA VAL A 797 -7.76 38.88 83.88
C VAL A 797 -9.26 38.54 83.88
N GLU A 798 -9.65 37.38 83.33
CA GLU A 798 -11.06 37.00 83.16
C GLU A 798 -11.71 36.40 84.43
N GLU A 799 -10.94 36.06 85.46
CA GLU A 799 -11.41 35.33 86.65
C GLU A 799 -12.13 36.21 87.71
N ILE A 800 -11.99 37.54 87.64
CA ILE A 800 -12.47 38.48 88.70
C ILE A 800 -13.88 39.05 88.43
N ALA A 801 -14.43 38.95 87.21
CA ALA A 801 -15.69 39.62 86.81
C ALA A 801 -17.01 38.86 87.14
N GLY A 802 -16.94 37.64 87.68
CA GLY A 802 -18.09 36.73 87.83
C GLY A 802 -19.22 37.15 88.77
N PRO A 803 -18.97 37.46 90.06
CA PRO A 803 -20.03 37.48 91.09
C PRO A 803 -20.96 38.70 91.06
N ILE A 804 -20.64 39.78 90.34
CA ILE A 804 -21.48 41.00 90.25
C ILE A 804 -22.57 40.87 89.16
N LYS A 805 -22.45 39.88 88.26
CA LYS A 805 -23.37 39.64 87.14
C LYS A 805 -24.66 38.91 87.55
N ASP A 806 -24.65 38.19 88.66
CA ASP A 806 -25.77 37.32 89.06
C ASP A 806 -26.92 38.09 89.76
N GLU A 807 -26.64 39.18 90.46
CA GLU A 807 -27.66 40.00 91.14
C GLU A 807 -28.50 40.87 90.16
N LEU A 808 -27.97 41.21 88.98
CA LEU A 808 -28.70 41.95 87.94
C LEU A 808 -29.75 41.08 87.21
N ASN A 809 -29.46 39.79 87.03
CA ASN A 809 -30.29 38.86 86.27
C ASN A 809 -31.63 38.53 86.96
N GLN A 810 -31.69 38.66 88.29
CA GLN A 810 -32.88 38.32 89.07
C GLN A 810 -33.96 39.40 89.00
N ALA A 811 -33.58 40.68 88.94
CA ALA A 811 -34.50 41.81 88.78
C ALA A 811 -34.99 41.98 87.32
N ASP A 812 -34.20 41.57 86.33
CA ASP A 812 -34.55 41.60 84.90
C ASP A 812 -35.67 40.61 84.54
N SER A 813 -35.66 39.43 85.18
CA SER A 813 -36.60 38.35 84.88
C SER A 813 -38.07 38.68 85.21
N GLU A 814 -38.34 39.55 86.18
CA GLU A 814 -39.72 39.94 86.55
C GLU A 814 -40.32 40.99 85.60
N VAL A 815 -39.51 41.92 85.11
CA VAL A 815 -39.91 42.95 84.12
C VAL A 815 -40.17 42.33 82.76
N GLU A 816 -39.25 41.45 82.34
CA GLU A 816 -39.32 40.75 81.08
C GLU A 816 -40.57 39.89 80.96
N ASN A 817 -40.98 39.18 82.02
CA ASN A 817 -42.14 38.28 81.94
C ASN A 817 -43.48 39.00 81.70
N SER A 818 -43.66 40.22 82.21
CA SER A 818 -44.87 41.00 82.00
C SER A 818 -44.87 41.71 80.63
N LYS A 819 -43.73 42.29 80.21
CA LYS A 819 -43.58 42.90 78.87
C LYS A 819 -43.77 41.88 77.75
N ARG A 820 -43.18 40.69 77.91
CA ARG A 820 -43.28 39.60 76.93
C ARG A 820 -44.71 39.21 76.60
N ARG A 821 -45.65 39.25 77.55
CA ARG A 821 -47.04 38.81 77.29
C ARG A 821 -47.85 39.80 76.45
N LEU A 822 -47.65 41.09 76.68
CA LEU A 822 -48.27 42.15 75.88
C LEU A 822 -47.67 42.20 74.47
N GLN A 823 -46.33 42.27 74.40
CA GLN A 823 -45.60 42.25 73.13
C GLN A 823 -45.95 41.00 72.31
N HIS A 824 -46.10 39.84 72.96
CA HIS A 824 -46.46 38.59 72.27
C HIS A 824 -47.77 38.67 71.48
N TYR A 825 -48.80 39.38 71.96
CA TYR A 825 -50.08 39.47 71.25
C TYR A 825 -50.10 40.63 70.24
N GLU A 826 -49.43 41.76 70.53
CA GLU A 826 -49.27 42.87 69.58
C GLU A 826 -48.37 42.49 68.40
N ASP A 827 -47.26 41.81 68.68
CA ASP A 827 -46.36 41.29 67.67
C ASP A 827 -47.06 40.22 66.83
N LYS A 828 -47.85 39.32 67.43
CA LYS A 828 -48.62 38.33 66.64
C LYS A 828 -49.60 38.96 65.66
N GLN A 829 -50.28 40.05 66.03
CA GLN A 829 -51.22 40.72 65.12
C GLN A 829 -50.47 41.47 63.99
N LYS A 830 -49.42 42.22 64.33
CA LYS A 830 -48.58 42.91 63.34
C LYS A 830 -47.88 41.92 62.42
N GLU A 831 -47.35 40.83 62.96
CA GLU A 831 -46.69 39.76 62.21
C GLU A 831 -47.67 39.11 61.24
N HIS A 832 -48.91 38.87 61.66
CA HIS A 832 -49.94 38.27 60.81
C HIS A 832 -50.37 39.18 59.64
N LEU A 833 -50.58 40.48 59.90
CA LEU A 833 -50.90 41.46 58.85
C LEU A 833 -49.72 41.71 57.91
N ALA A 834 -48.50 41.77 58.46
CA ALA A 834 -47.27 41.86 57.67
C ALA A 834 -47.03 40.58 56.85
N CYS A 835 -47.42 39.41 57.35
CA CYS A 835 -47.34 38.13 56.65
C CYS A 835 -48.24 38.12 55.41
N VAL A 836 -49.50 38.52 55.54
CA VAL A 836 -50.44 38.64 54.41
C VAL A 836 -49.95 39.64 53.36
N LYS A 837 -49.45 40.80 53.78
CA LYS A 837 -48.90 41.80 52.87
C LYS A 837 -47.64 41.29 52.15
N ARG A 838 -46.71 40.66 52.88
CA ARG A 838 -45.52 40.01 52.29
C ARG A 838 -45.90 38.94 51.27
N HIS A 839 -46.90 38.11 51.56
CA HIS A 839 -47.32 37.06 50.62
C HIS A 839 -47.95 37.63 49.34
N LYS A 840 -48.71 38.73 49.42
CA LYS A 840 -49.24 39.44 48.24
C LYS A 840 -48.15 40.10 47.39
N GLU A 841 -47.18 40.76 48.04
CA GLU A 841 -46.02 41.35 47.36
C GLU A 841 -45.12 40.27 46.72
N LEU A 842 -44.94 39.14 47.40
CA LEU A 842 -44.22 37.96 46.89
C LEU A 842 -44.92 37.34 45.67
N LEU A 843 -46.26 37.28 45.69
CA LEU A 843 -47.03 36.79 44.55
C LEU A 843 -46.84 37.68 43.32
N ALA A 844 -46.96 39.01 43.49
CA ALA A 844 -46.80 39.97 42.40
C ALA A 844 -45.37 39.96 41.82
N THR A 845 -44.36 39.79 42.66
CA THR A 845 -42.97 39.63 42.19
C THR A 845 -42.79 38.31 41.43
N LYS A 846 -43.33 37.19 41.93
CA LYS A 846 -43.24 35.88 41.25
C LYS A 846 -43.99 35.83 39.92
N GLU A 847 -45.14 36.49 39.81
CA GLU A 847 -45.88 36.60 38.54
C GLU A 847 -45.11 37.42 37.50
N LYS A 848 -44.47 38.53 37.92
CA LYS A 848 -43.61 39.32 37.03
C LYS A 848 -42.37 38.55 36.59
N GLU A 849 -41.72 37.83 37.50
CA GLU A 849 -40.59 36.94 37.17
C GLU A 849 -41.01 35.84 36.18
N LEU A 850 -42.23 35.30 36.30
CA LEU A 850 -42.75 34.30 35.36
C LEU A 850 -42.90 34.88 33.94
N GLU A 851 -43.46 36.08 33.79
CA GLU A 851 -43.60 36.75 32.49
C GLU A 851 -42.24 37.00 31.81
N GLU A 852 -41.26 37.47 32.58
CA GLU A 852 -39.88 37.68 32.09
C GLU A 852 -39.23 36.37 31.63
N ARG A 853 -39.44 35.27 32.37
CA ARG A 853 -38.89 33.95 32.02
C ARG A 853 -39.58 33.32 30.82
N ILE A 854 -40.89 33.55 30.62
CA ILE A 854 -41.62 33.15 29.40
C ILE A 854 -41.06 33.91 28.18
N ALA A 855 -40.79 35.21 28.31
CA ALA A 855 -40.19 36.00 27.24
C ALA A 855 -38.78 35.49 26.88
N GLN A 856 -37.95 35.18 27.87
CA GLN A 856 -36.63 34.60 27.67
C GLN A 856 -36.68 33.20 27.02
N ALA A 857 -37.61 32.34 27.43
CA ALA A 857 -37.79 31.02 26.84
C ALA A 857 -38.18 31.09 25.35
N ARG A 858 -39.08 32.03 25.00
CA ARG A 858 -39.51 32.27 23.60
C ARG A 858 -38.39 32.81 22.70
N GLN A 859 -37.41 33.52 23.25
CA GLN A 859 -36.22 33.95 22.49
C GLN A 859 -35.29 32.79 22.15
N ILE A 860 -35.21 31.76 23.00
CA ILE A 860 -34.36 30.58 22.80
C ILE A 860 -35.04 29.60 21.84
N TYR A 861 -36.34 29.34 22.03
CA TYR A 861 -37.11 28.48 21.14
C TYR A 861 -38.58 28.91 21.14
N SER A 862 -39.11 29.25 19.97
CA SER A 862 -40.40 29.94 19.82
C SER A 862 -41.63 29.10 20.17
N GLU A 863 -41.54 27.78 20.08
CA GLU A 863 -42.66 26.86 20.26
C GLU A 863 -42.70 26.27 21.68
N ARG A 864 -43.88 26.23 22.32
CA ARG A 864 -44.03 25.75 23.71
C ARG A 864 -43.83 24.24 23.76
N ILE A 865 -42.89 23.79 24.60
CA ILE A 865 -42.61 22.37 24.83
C ILE A 865 -43.19 21.94 26.18
N GLU A 866 -43.99 20.87 26.19
CA GLU A 866 -44.44 20.24 27.44
C GLU A 866 -43.30 19.40 28.02
N VAL A 867 -42.80 19.80 29.20
CA VAL A 867 -41.68 19.14 29.85
C VAL A 867 -42.14 18.47 31.15
N SER A 868 -42.08 17.14 31.20
CA SER A 868 -42.41 16.33 32.37
C SER A 868 -41.24 16.13 33.33
N ARG A 869 -40.02 16.47 32.91
CA ARG A 869 -38.77 16.31 33.68
C ARG A 869 -38.41 17.59 34.43
N THR A 870 -37.76 17.45 35.59
CA THR A 870 -37.34 18.58 36.44
C THR A 870 -36.10 19.30 35.89
N VAL A 871 -35.98 20.58 36.21
CA VAL A 871 -34.85 21.45 35.83
C VAL A 871 -33.51 20.87 36.28
N LYS A 872 -33.46 20.31 37.51
CA LYS A 872 -32.25 19.66 38.06
C LYS A 872 -31.81 18.42 37.27
N SER A 873 -32.76 17.64 36.75
CA SER A 873 -32.48 16.43 35.98
C SER A 873 -31.89 16.78 34.60
N LEU A 874 -32.48 17.78 33.93
CA LEU A 874 -32.01 18.29 32.65
C LEU A 874 -30.65 18.98 32.77
N ASP A 875 -30.41 19.77 33.82
CA ASP A 875 -29.12 20.43 34.04
C ASP A 875 -27.99 19.43 34.33
N ALA A 876 -28.26 18.39 35.13
CA ALA A 876 -27.30 17.32 35.38
C ALA A 876 -26.93 16.55 34.11
N GLU A 877 -27.91 16.28 33.23
CA GLU A 877 -27.68 15.62 31.94
C GLU A 877 -26.89 16.54 30.98
N MET A 878 -27.22 17.83 30.93
CA MET A 878 -26.50 18.83 30.15
C MET A 878 -25.04 18.99 30.61
N ASN A 879 -24.78 19.05 31.93
CA ASN A 879 -23.43 19.19 32.46
C ASN A 879 -22.59 17.94 32.19
N ARG A 880 -23.15 16.74 32.32
CA ARG A 880 -22.49 15.48 31.91
C ARG A 880 -22.15 15.47 30.42
N LEU A 881 -23.05 15.94 29.56
CA LEU A 881 -22.81 16.06 28.12
C LEU A 881 -21.74 17.12 27.81
N ARG A 882 -21.72 18.26 28.50
CA ARG A 882 -20.68 19.30 28.35
C ARG A 882 -19.30 18.80 28.75
N GLU A 883 -19.19 18.16 29.90
CA GLU A 883 -17.94 17.56 30.37
C GLU A 883 -17.44 16.51 29.39
N ARG A 884 -18.34 15.66 28.88
CA ARG A 884 -18.00 14.66 27.87
C ARG A 884 -17.52 15.29 26.57
N ILE A 885 -18.22 16.30 26.06
CA ILE A 885 -17.82 17.04 24.84
C ILE A 885 -16.47 17.73 25.03
N ASN A 886 -16.22 18.37 26.18
CA ASN A 886 -14.95 19.03 26.47
C ASN A 886 -13.81 18.01 26.58
N SER A 887 -14.02 16.91 27.29
CA SER A 887 -13.02 15.83 27.41
C SER A 887 -12.66 15.20 26.05
N GLU A 888 -13.63 15.06 25.14
CA GLU A 888 -13.39 14.54 23.79
C GLU A 888 -12.71 15.58 22.88
N ASN A 889 -13.02 16.88 23.02
CA ASN A 889 -12.31 17.94 22.29
C ASN A 889 -10.84 18.05 22.75
N ASP A 890 -10.59 17.98 24.07
CA ASP A 890 -9.24 18.04 24.64
C ASP A 890 -8.38 16.82 24.23
N ARG A 891 -9.01 15.66 24.06
CA ARG A 891 -8.34 14.42 23.61
C ARG A 891 -7.99 14.42 22.14
N HIS A 892 -8.83 15.02 21.29
CA HIS A 892 -8.72 14.87 19.85
C HIS A 892 -8.02 16.03 19.14
N GLY A 893 -7.98 17.22 19.73
CA GLY A 893 -7.29 18.39 19.15
C GLY A 893 -8.11 19.10 18.08
N ASN A 894 -7.43 19.85 17.21
CA ASN A 894 -8.08 20.77 16.27
C ASN A 894 -8.80 20.04 15.12
N ARG A 895 -10.08 20.36 14.88
CA ARG A 895 -10.95 19.64 13.94
C ARG A 895 -10.41 19.65 12.51
N GLU A 896 -9.95 20.81 12.04
CA GLU A 896 -9.45 20.99 10.68
C GLU A 896 -8.18 20.16 10.46
N GLU A 897 -7.31 20.10 11.45
CA GLU A 897 -6.09 19.29 11.41
C GLU A 897 -6.39 17.79 11.32
N ILE A 898 -7.41 17.28 12.04
CA ILE A 898 -7.76 15.85 11.98
C ILE A 898 -8.32 15.49 10.59
N ILE A 899 -9.16 16.35 10.02
CA ILE A 899 -9.71 16.16 8.68
C ILE A 899 -8.58 16.16 7.65
N GLN A 900 -7.67 17.13 7.73
CA GLN A 900 -6.51 17.23 6.85
C GLN A 900 -5.59 16.01 6.99
N GLN A 901 -5.24 15.62 8.21
CA GLN A 901 -4.42 14.44 8.48
C GLN A 901 -5.05 13.14 7.96
N PHE A 902 -6.37 13.01 8.01
CA PHE A 902 -7.09 11.88 7.42
C PHE A 902 -6.98 11.87 5.89
N HIS A 903 -7.21 13.01 5.24
CA HIS A 903 -7.09 13.13 3.79
C HIS A 903 -5.66 12.88 3.32
N ASP A 904 -4.66 13.46 3.98
CA ASP A 904 -3.24 13.25 3.69
C ASP A 904 -2.84 11.78 3.85
N ALA A 905 -3.27 11.13 4.94
CA ALA A 905 -2.98 9.71 5.18
C ALA A 905 -3.66 8.81 4.14
N LYS A 906 -4.88 9.14 3.73
CA LYS A 906 -5.62 8.43 2.68
C LYS A 906 -4.91 8.55 1.33
N GLU A 907 -4.54 9.76 0.92
CA GLU A 907 -3.87 10.00 -0.36
C GLU A 907 -2.52 9.29 -0.42
N ARG A 908 -1.70 9.40 0.63
CA ARG A 908 -0.41 8.68 0.73
C ARG A 908 -0.57 7.17 0.64
N TYR A 909 -1.59 6.61 1.30
CA TYR A 909 -1.88 5.17 1.23
C TYR A 909 -2.33 4.76 -0.18
N GLU A 910 -3.22 5.52 -0.81
CA GLU A 910 -3.75 5.22 -2.15
C GLU A 910 -2.65 5.32 -3.22
N ASP A 911 -1.81 6.36 -3.17
CA ASP A 911 -0.67 6.52 -4.08
C ASP A 911 0.33 5.36 -3.94
N ALA A 912 0.76 5.04 -2.71
CA ALA A 912 1.65 3.92 -2.45
C ALA A 912 1.06 2.57 -2.90
N ASN A 913 -0.24 2.34 -2.65
CA ASN A 913 -0.94 1.13 -3.08
C ASN A 913 -0.97 1.02 -4.61
N SER A 914 -1.20 2.14 -5.31
CA SER A 914 -1.22 2.18 -6.78
C SER A 914 0.15 1.84 -7.36
N LYS A 915 1.23 2.40 -6.80
CA LYS A 915 2.62 2.14 -7.20
C LYS A 915 2.98 0.66 -7.02
N VAL A 916 2.70 0.09 -5.85
CA VAL A 916 2.94 -1.34 -5.57
C VAL A 916 2.15 -2.24 -6.52
N LYS A 917 0.87 -1.92 -6.79
CA LYS A 917 0.05 -2.68 -7.74
C LYS A 917 0.60 -2.61 -9.16
N ASN A 918 1.03 -1.44 -9.62
CA ASN A 918 1.58 -1.25 -10.95
C ASN A 918 2.92 -1.99 -11.12
N LEU A 919 3.80 -1.93 -10.13
CA LEU A 919 5.06 -2.70 -10.13
C LEU A 919 4.81 -4.21 -10.13
N LYS A 920 3.84 -4.71 -9.35
CA LYS A 920 3.46 -6.13 -9.39
C LYS A 920 2.94 -6.56 -10.75
N LYS A 921 2.14 -5.72 -11.42
CA LYS A 921 1.67 -6.00 -12.80
C LYS A 921 2.83 -6.00 -13.79
N PHE A 922 3.74 -5.04 -13.69
CA PHE A 922 4.93 -4.96 -14.55
C PHE A 922 5.81 -6.20 -14.41
N ILE A 923 6.04 -6.69 -13.19
CA ILE A 923 6.86 -7.89 -12.95
C ILE A 923 6.23 -9.15 -13.55
N ARG A 924 4.91 -9.31 -13.43
CA ARG A 924 4.19 -10.43 -14.07
C ARG A 924 4.34 -10.40 -15.59
N LEU A 925 4.11 -9.24 -16.20
CA LEU A 925 4.27 -9.07 -17.64
C LEU A 925 5.73 -9.32 -18.08
N LEU A 926 6.69 -8.82 -17.31
CA LEU A 926 8.11 -9.04 -17.59
C LEU A 926 8.46 -10.53 -17.53
N GLU A 927 7.93 -11.28 -16.56
CA GLU A 927 8.14 -12.72 -16.43
C GLU A 927 7.55 -13.52 -17.60
N GLU A 928 6.35 -13.17 -18.05
CA GLU A 928 5.73 -13.76 -19.24
C GLU A 928 6.59 -13.50 -20.50
N ILE A 929 6.98 -12.25 -20.72
CA ILE A 929 7.84 -11.84 -21.85
C ILE A 929 9.19 -12.57 -21.80
N MET A 930 9.81 -12.63 -20.62
CA MET A 930 11.11 -13.29 -20.46
C MET A 930 11.02 -14.78 -20.74
N THR A 931 9.94 -15.44 -20.31
CA THR A 931 9.71 -16.87 -20.58
C THR A 931 9.62 -17.13 -22.09
N GLN A 932 8.87 -16.30 -22.81
CA GLN A 932 8.78 -16.38 -24.28
C GLN A 932 10.13 -16.10 -24.95
N ARG A 933 10.84 -15.05 -24.50
CA ARG A 933 12.17 -14.69 -25.03
C ARG A 933 13.21 -15.78 -24.82
N PHE A 934 13.22 -16.47 -23.67
CA PHE A 934 14.10 -17.61 -23.42
C PHE A 934 13.76 -18.82 -24.31
N LYS A 935 12.46 -19.05 -24.57
CA LYS A 935 12.01 -20.11 -25.50
C LYS A 935 12.51 -19.83 -26.93
N ILE A 936 12.34 -18.60 -27.41
CA ILE A 936 12.81 -18.15 -28.73
C ILE A 936 14.34 -18.20 -28.80
N TYR A 937 15.05 -17.77 -27.76
CA TYR A 937 16.51 -17.86 -27.70
C TYR A 937 17.02 -19.30 -27.86
N ARG A 938 16.40 -20.27 -27.15
CA ARG A 938 16.75 -21.69 -27.31
C ARG A 938 16.47 -22.21 -28.73
N GLN A 939 15.38 -21.74 -29.36
CA GLN A 939 15.08 -22.06 -30.76
C GLN A 939 16.14 -21.48 -31.71
N PHE A 940 16.51 -20.21 -31.54
CA PHE A 940 17.57 -19.58 -32.35
C PHE A 940 18.90 -20.28 -32.18
N LEU A 941 19.31 -20.60 -30.95
CA LEU A 941 20.54 -21.34 -30.68
C LEU A 941 20.57 -22.66 -31.46
N ARG A 942 19.49 -23.46 -31.40
CA ARG A 942 19.38 -24.73 -32.13
C ARG A 942 19.39 -24.54 -33.65
N LEU A 943 18.62 -23.57 -34.16
CA LEU A 943 18.49 -23.32 -35.59
C LEU A 943 19.79 -22.80 -36.21
N LEU A 944 20.47 -21.86 -35.55
CA LEU A 944 21.72 -21.28 -36.01
C LEU A 944 22.84 -22.33 -35.98
N SER A 945 22.93 -23.17 -34.94
CA SER A 945 23.88 -24.27 -34.90
C SER A 945 23.63 -25.32 -35.98
N LEU A 946 22.37 -25.66 -36.24
CA LEU A 946 22.02 -26.56 -37.34
C LEU A 946 22.39 -25.97 -38.70
N ARG A 947 22.05 -24.71 -38.95
CA ARG A 947 22.41 -24.01 -40.20
C ARG A 947 23.92 -23.93 -40.38
N CYS A 948 24.66 -23.57 -39.34
CA CYS A 948 26.13 -23.53 -39.34
C CYS A 948 26.70 -24.89 -39.76
N LYS A 949 26.18 -25.98 -39.18
CA LYS A 949 26.58 -27.35 -39.50
C LYS A 949 26.31 -27.71 -40.96
N LEU A 950 25.12 -27.39 -41.48
CA LEU A 950 24.74 -27.68 -42.87
C LEU A 950 25.58 -26.90 -43.88
N TYR A 951 25.80 -25.60 -43.65
CA TYR A 951 26.64 -24.78 -44.52
C TYR A 951 28.10 -25.22 -44.48
N PHE A 952 28.61 -25.59 -43.31
CA PHE A 952 29.99 -26.10 -43.20
C PHE A 952 30.19 -27.40 -43.97
N ASP A 953 29.26 -28.36 -43.85
CA ASP A 953 29.28 -29.60 -44.64
C ASP A 953 29.20 -29.30 -46.14
N HIS A 954 28.32 -28.38 -46.57
CA HIS A 954 28.23 -27.95 -47.96
C HIS A 954 29.56 -27.38 -48.50
N PHE A 955 30.21 -26.46 -47.76
CA PHE A 955 31.47 -25.86 -48.19
C PHE A 955 32.63 -26.87 -48.20
N LEU A 956 32.66 -27.85 -47.28
CA LEU A 956 33.67 -28.92 -47.30
C LEU A 956 33.53 -29.85 -48.50
N ARG A 957 32.30 -30.17 -48.92
CA ARG A 957 32.03 -31.04 -50.08
C ARG A 957 32.55 -30.48 -51.40
N ILE A 958 32.70 -29.16 -51.52
CA ILE A 958 33.27 -28.51 -52.73
C ILE A 958 34.69 -29.01 -53.02
N ARG A 959 35.43 -29.50 -52.01
CA ARG A 959 36.77 -30.11 -52.15
C ARG A 959 36.77 -31.63 -51.97
N ALA A 960 35.61 -32.28 -51.97
CA ALA A 960 35.47 -33.71 -51.63
C ALA A 960 36.06 -34.10 -50.25
N CYS A 961 36.25 -33.14 -49.33
CA CYS A 961 36.56 -33.41 -47.93
C CYS A 961 35.26 -33.70 -47.17
N SER A 962 35.32 -34.57 -46.16
CA SER A 962 34.20 -34.81 -45.24
C SER A 962 34.52 -34.25 -43.86
N GLY A 963 33.54 -33.77 -43.12
CA GLY A 963 33.77 -33.22 -41.79
C GLY A 963 32.49 -33.09 -40.98
N LYS A 964 32.62 -32.93 -39.66
CA LYS A 964 31.50 -32.76 -38.74
C LYS A 964 31.78 -31.63 -37.75
N ILE A 965 30.77 -30.80 -37.53
CA ILE A 965 30.71 -29.88 -36.40
C ILE A 965 29.75 -30.47 -35.36
N LEU A 966 30.20 -30.52 -34.11
CA LEU A 966 29.41 -30.94 -32.96
C LEU A 966 29.32 -29.76 -31.99
N PHE A 967 28.08 -29.34 -31.73
CA PHE A 967 27.76 -28.34 -30.72
C PHE A 967 27.25 -29.06 -29.47
N ASP A 968 27.90 -28.83 -28.33
CA ASP A 968 27.36 -29.19 -27.02
C ASP A 968 26.98 -27.91 -26.28
N HIS A 969 25.70 -27.55 -26.37
CA HIS A 969 25.16 -26.37 -25.71
C HIS A 969 25.09 -26.51 -24.18
N LYS A 970 25.15 -27.73 -23.63
CA LYS A 970 25.10 -27.95 -22.17
C LYS A 970 26.47 -27.67 -21.55
N ASN A 971 27.52 -28.18 -22.19
CA ASN A 971 28.90 -27.98 -21.74
C ASN A 971 29.56 -26.73 -22.36
N GLU A 972 28.84 -25.99 -23.20
CA GLU A 972 29.33 -24.81 -23.93
C GLU A 972 30.60 -25.11 -24.74
N THR A 973 30.62 -26.25 -25.44
CA THR A 973 31.76 -26.67 -26.28
C THR A 973 31.39 -26.83 -27.76
N LEU A 974 32.37 -26.56 -28.63
CA LEU A 974 32.27 -26.74 -30.07
C LEU A 974 33.50 -27.49 -30.58
N SER A 975 33.28 -28.69 -31.12
CA SER A 975 34.32 -29.49 -31.77
C SER A 975 34.10 -29.57 -33.28
N ILE A 976 35.20 -29.46 -34.02
CA ILE A 976 35.24 -29.52 -35.48
C ILE A 976 36.17 -30.68 -35.82
N THR A 977 35.72 -31.60 -36.67
CA THR A 977 36.53 -32.69 -37.21
C THR A 977 36.46 -32.67 -38.72
N VAL A 978 37.59 -32.88 -39.40
CA VAL A 978 37.69 -32.85 -40.87
C VAL A 978 38.57 -34.01 -41.32
N GLN A 979 38.16 -34.68 -42.39
CA GLN A 979 38.82 -35.82 -43.00
C GLN A 979 39.11 -35.52 -44.48
N PRO A 980 40.40 -35.52 -44.91
CA PRO A 980 40.78 -35.45 -46.31
C PRO A 980 40.51 -36.78 -47.03
N ARG A 981 40.47 -36.79 -48.37
CA ARG A 981 40.13 -37.98 -49.16
C ARG A 981 41.40 -38.71 -49.66
N GLU A 982 41.37 -40.02 -49.42
CA GLU A 982 42.24 -41.14 -49.86
C GLU A 982 43.46 -41.50 -48.97
N GLU A 983 43.47 -42.79 -48.58
CA GLU A 983 44.47 -43.53 -47.77
C GLU A 983 44.54 -43.23 -46.26
N ASP A 984 43.47 -43.53 -45.51
CA ASP A 984 43.55 -44.37 -44.29
C ASP A 984 42.17 -44.44 -43.59
N LYS A 985 41.64 -45.65 -43.46
CA LYS A 985 40.38 -45.93 -42.74
C LYS A 985 40.51 -45.84 -41.20
N ALA A 986 41.60 -45.29 -40.68
CA ALA A 986 41.93 -45.38 -39.26
C ALA A 986 42.43 -44.04 -38.66
N SER A 987 41.55 -43.02 -38.58
CA SER A 987 41.41 -42.09 -37.44
C SER A 987 40.68 -40.80 -37.85
N LEU A 988 39.53 -40.54 -37.21
CA LEU A 988 38.93 -39.19 -37.19
C LEU A 988 39.87 -38.29 -36.39
N ASN A 989 40.57 -37.39 -37.09
CA ASN A 989 41.61 -36.57 -36.52
C ASN A 989 41.07 -35.17 -36.17
N ASP A 990 41.40 -34.67 -34.97
CA ASP A 990 41.16 -33.26 -34.59
C ASP A 990 41.87 -32.36 -35.61
N VAL A 991 41.33 -31.15 -35.87
CA VAL A 991 41.84 -30.18 -36.88
C VAL A 991 43.34 -29.87 -36.72
N ARG A 992 43.93 -30.25 -35.59
CA ARG A 992 45.34 -30.07 -35.24
C ARG A 992 46.30 -31.00 -35.97
N SER A 993 45.90 -32.21 -36.37
CA SER A 993 46.76 -33.17 -37.09
C SER A 993 46.69 -33.04 -38.61
N LEU A 994 45.96 -32.02 -39.10
CA LEU A 994 45.88 -31.67 -40.51
C LEU A 994 47.09 -30.83 -40.96
N SER A 995 47.43 -30.88 -42.25
CA SER A 995 48.46 -30.03 -42.84
C SER A 995 48.12 -28.53 -42.73
N GLY A 996 49.11 -27.64 -42.74
CA GLY A 996 48.89 -26.18 -42.63
C GLY A 996 47.91 -25.61 -43.67
N GLY A 997 47.87 -26.19 -44.87
CA GLY A 997 46.92 -25.84 -45.93
C GLY A 997 45.48 -26.32 -45.64
N GLU A 998 45.30 -27.53 -45.12
CA GLU A 998 43.99 -28.10 -44.76
C GLU A 998 43.35 -27.41 -43.55
N ARG A 999 44.18 -26.97 -42.59
CA ARG A 999 43.74 -26.16 -41.45
C ARG A 999 43.20 -24.81 -41.92
N SER A 1000 43.95 -24.13 -42.79
CA SER A 1000 43.54 -22.83 -43.34
C SER A 1000 42.26 -22.95 -44.17
N PHE A 1001 42.13 -24.02 -44.97
CA PHE A 1001 40.91 -24.29 -45.73
C PHE A 1001 39.68 -24.55 -44.84
N SER A 1002 39.82 -25.39 -43.81
CA SER A 1002 38.75 -25.64 -42.83
C SER A 1002 38.34 -24.36 -42.08
N THR A 1003 39.28 -23.43 -41.88
CA THR A 1003 39.01 -22.10 -41.30
C THR A 1003 38.07 -21.31 -42.19
N VAL A 1004 38.37 -21.24 -43.50
CA VAL A 1004 37.56 -20.52 -44.48
C VAL A 1004 36.17 -21.13 -44.57
N CYS A 1005 36.04 -22.45 -44.67
CA CYS A 1005 34.73 -23.11 -44.69
C CYS A 1005 33.89 -22.77 -43.45
N PHE A 1006 34.52 -22.70 -42.27
CA PHE A 1006 33.83 -22.31 -41.04
C PHE A 1006 33.41 -20.84 -41.05
N ILE A 1007 34.31 -19.92 -41.44
CA ILE A 1007 34.01 -18.49 -41.57
C ILE A 1007 32.87 -18.26 -42.57
N LEU A 1008 32.89 -18.93 -43.72
CA LEU A 1008 31.83 -18.86 -44.72
C LEU A 1008 30.51 -19.42 -44.16
N SER A 1009 30.56 -20.49 -43.37
CA SER A 1009 29.35 -21.01 -42.71
C SER A 1009 28.75 -20.02 -41.70
N LEU A 1010 29.60 -19.28 -40.97
CA LEU A 1010 29.17 -18.19 -40.09
C LEU A 1010 28.64 -16.98 -40.88
N TRP A 1011 29.24 -16.65 -42.01
CA TRP A 1011 28.71 -15.62 -42.93
C TRP A 1011 27.33 -15.97 -43.45
N SER A 1012 27.03 -17.24 -43.67
CA SER A 1012 25.70 -17.64 -44.13
C SER A 1012 24.61 -17.51 -43.05
N ILE A 1013 24.97 -17.41 -41.77
CA ILE A 1013 24.01 -17.29 -40.65
C ILE A 1013 24.03 -15.93 -39.95
N THR A 1014 25.03 -15.09 -40.20
CA THR A 1014 25.16 -13.75 -39.63
C THR A 1014 24.68 -12.68 -40.62
N GLU A 1015 23.99 -11.67 -40.11
CA GLU A 1015 23.54 -10.52 -40.87
C GLU A 1015 24.42 -9.31 -40.56
N SER A 1016 24.99 -8.71 -41.62
CA SER A 1016 25.76 -7.48 -41.57
C SER A 1016 25.74 -6.86 -42.98
N PRO A 1017 25.59 -5.53 -43.12
CA PRO A 1017 25.55 -4.87 -44.43
C PRO A 1017 26.88 -4.97 -45.17
N PHE A 1018 28.00 -5.07 -44.43
CA PHE A 1018 29.32 -5.29 -45.00
C PHE A 1018 30.15 -6.30 -44.20
N ARG A 1019 31.16 -6.86 -44.85
CA ARG A 1019 32.14 -7.79 -44.27
C ARG A 1019 33.54 -7.44 -44.68
N CYS A 1020 34.48 -7.51 -43.74
CA CYS A 1020 35.87 -7.23 -44.00
C CYS A 1020 36.75 -8.43 -43.63
N LEU A 1021 37.67 -8.83 -44.52
CA LEU A 1021 38.69 -9.84 -44.26
C LEU A 1021 40.08 -9.22 -44.47
N ASP A 1022 40.92 -9.24 -43.45
CA ASP A 1022 42.31 -8.78 -43.54
C ASP A 1022 43.29 -9.95 -43.63
N GLU A 1023 44.09 -9.97 -44.69
CA GLU A 1023 45.22 -10.89 -44.91
C GLU A 1023 44.85 -12.38 -44.72
N PHE A 1024 43.62 -12.75 -45.06
CA PHE A 1024 43.09 -14.10 -44.85
C PHE A 1024 43.82 -15.17 -45.68
N ASP A 1025 44.49 -14.77 -46.76
CA ASP A 1025 45.17 -15.63 -47.71
C ASP A 1025 46.67 -15.82 -47.43
N VAL A 1026 47.24 -15.09 -46.47
CA VAL A 1026 48.70 -15.06 -46.21
C VAL A 1026 49.26 -16.39 -45.71
N TYR A 1027 48.45 -17.20 -45.02
CA TYR A 1027 48.86 -18.49 -44.46
C TYR A 1027 48.43 -19.70 -45.31
N MET A 1028 47.93 -19.46 -46.53
CA MET A 1028 47.47 -20.49 -47.46
C MET A 1028 48.52 -20.77 -48.53
N ASP A 1029 48.65 -22.04 -48.92
CA ASP A 1029 49.35 -22.38 -50.14
C ASP A 1029 48.56 -21.90 -51.38
N MET A 1030 49.24 -21.87 -52.53
CA MET A 1030 48.69 -21.41 -53.82
C MET A 1030 47.38 -22.11 -54.22
N VAL A 1031 47.24 -23.40 -53.93
CA VAL A 1031 46.08 -24.21 -54.34
C VAL A 1031 44.88 -23.91 -53.44
N ASN A 1032 45.07 -23.96 -52.13
CA ASN A 1032 44.04 -23.66 -51.13
C ASN A 1032 43.56 -22.21 -51.23
N ARG A 1033 44.47 -21.27 -51.52
CA ARG A 1033 44.12 -19.87 -51.77
C ARG A 1033 43.18 -19.72 -52.96
N ARG A 1034 43.47 -20.38 -54.09
CA ARG A 1034 42.64 -20.29 -55.30
C ARG A 1034 41.22 -20.80 -55.04
N ILE A 1035 41.10 -21.92 -54.33
CA ILE A 1035 39.80 -22.51 -53.96
C ILE A 1035 39.05 -21.61 -52.98
N ALA A 1036 39.72 -21.10 -51.94
CA ALA A 1036 39.12 -20.18 -50.96
C ALA A 1036 38.60 -18.89 -51.64
N MET A 1037 39.37 -18.34 -52.58
CA MET A 1037 38.96 -17.19 -53.38
C MET A 1037 37.72 -17.48 -54.24
N ASP A 1038 37.69 -18.63 -54.93
CA ASP A 1038 36.53 -19.04 -55.73
C ASP A 1038 35.27 -19.22 -54.87
N MET A 1039 35.41 -19.78 -53.67
CA MET A 1039 34.32 -19.89 -52.70
C MET A 1039 33.81 -18.52 -52.24
N ILE A 1040 34.71 -17.60 -51.88
CA ILE A 1040 34.33 -16.24 -51.45
C ILE A 1040 33.63 -15.51 -52.60
N LEU A 1041 34.13 -15.64 -53.84
CA LEU A 1041 33.51 -15.07 -55.02
C LEU A 1041 32.09 -15.62 -55.24
N LYS A 1042 31.90 -16.94 -55.13
CA LYS A 1042 30.57 -17.57 -55.25
C LYS A 1042 29.61 -17.11 -54.15
N VAL A 1043 30.09 -16.98 -52.91
CA VAL A 1043 29.28 -16.48 -51.80
C VAL A 1043 28.92 -15.01 -52.01
N ALA A 1044 29.89 -14.18 -52.43
CA ALA A 1044 29.67 -12.77 -52.71
C ALA A 1044 28.67 -12.55 -53.85
N ASP A 1045 28.76 -13.37 -54.90
CA ASP A 1045 27.81 -13.35 -56.00
C ASP A 1045 26.42 -13.81 -55.52
N SER A 1046 26.28 -14.85 -54.69
CA SER A 1046 24.96 -15.20 -54.14
C SER A 1046 24.34 -14.14 -53.21
N GLN A 1047 25.13 -13.19 -52.71
CA GLN A 1047 24.71 -12.19 -51.71
C GLN A 1047 24.80 -10.76 -52.26
N HIS A 1048 24.00 -10.47 -53.29
CA HIS A 1048 24.01 -9.19 -54.01
C HIS A 1048 23.77 -7.93 -53.15
N HIS A 1049 23.09 -8.05 -52.01
CA HIS A 1049 22.79 -6.91 -51.13
C HIS A 1049 23.88 -6.61 -50.09
N ARG A 1050 24.96 -7.39 -50.04
CA ARG A 1050 26.03 -7.26 -49.04
C ARG A 1050 27.33 -6.80 -49.68
N GLN A 1051 28.09 -6.00 -48.93
CA GLN A 1051 29.41 -5.52 -49.34
C GLN A 1051 30.51 -6.39 -48.73
N PHE A 1052 31.53 -6.73 -49.50
CA PHE A 1052 32.69 -7.50 -49.08
C PHE A 1052 33.96 -6.67 -49.34
N ILE A 1053 34.81 -6.53 -48.34
CA ILE A 1053 36.07 -5.76 -48.40
C ILE A 1053 37.21 -6.71 -48.02
N LEU A 1054 38.02 -7.08 -48.99
CA LEU A 1054 39.09 -8.07 -48.87
C LEU A 1054 40.43 -7.36 -48.96
N LEU A 1055 41.20 -7.36 -47.89
CA LEU A 1055 42.55 -6.80 -47.87
C LEU A 1055 43.57 -7.92 -48.07
N THR A 1056 44.41 -7.80 -49.10
CA THR A 1056 45.38 -8.85 -49.48
C THR A 1056 46.70 -8.22 -49.94
N PRO A 1057 47.86 -8.80 -49.59
CA PRO A 1057 49.16 -8.27 -49.99
C PRO A 1057 49.59 -8.69 -51.41
N GLN A 1058 48.89 -9.63 -52.06
CA GLN A 1058 49.35 -10.22 -53.31
C GLN A 1058 48.55 -9.78 -54.53
N THR A 1059 49.25 -9.65 -55.67
CA THR A 1059 48.68 -9.24 -56.96
C THR A 1059 47.65 -10.26 -57.47
N MET A 1060 46.46 -9.79 -57.84
CA MET A 1060 45.31 -10.62 -58.25
C MET A 1060 45.12 -10.61 -59.78
N SER A 1061 46.09 -11.12 -60.53
CA SER A 1061 46.06 -11.14 -62.01
C SER A 1061 45.09 -12.15 -62.64
N SER A 1062 44.42 -12.99 -61.84
CA SER A 1062 43.55 -14.08 -62.32
C SER A 1062 42.06 -13.96 -61.95
N LEU A 1063 41.59 -12.76 -61.57
CA LEU A 1063 40.17 -12.56 -61.22
C LEU A 1063 39.30 -12.33 -62.47
N PRO A 1064 38.07 -12.87 -62.51
CA PRO A 1064 37.13 -12.60 -63.59
C PRO A 1064 36.75 -11.11 -63.61
N THR A 1065 36.76 -10.49 -64.80
CA THR A 1065 36.37 -9.08 -64.97
C THR A 1065 34.85 -8.96 -64.81
N SER A 1066 34.38 -8.45 -63.66
CA SER A 1066 32.96 -8.23 -63.38
C SER A 1066 32.74 -6.81 -62.87
N SER A 1067 31.65 -6.16 -63.28
CA SER A 1067 31.26 -4.80 -62.84
C SER A 1067 31.01 -4.71 -61.33
N ARG A 1068 30.89 -5.85 -60.64
CA ARG A 1068 30.67 -5.95 -59.19
C ARG A 1068 31.97 -6.04 -58.37
N ILE A 1069 33.11 -6.21 -59.04
CA ILE A 1069 34.42 -6.35 -58.40
C ILE A 1069 35.19 -5.05 -58.58
N ARG A 1070 35.51 -4.38 -57.49
CA ARG A 1070 36.37 -3.18 -57.47
C ARG A 1070 37.72 -3.52 -56.88
N ILE A 1071 38.80 -3.27 -57.62
CA ILE A 1071 40.18 -3.44 -57.12
C ILE A 1071 40.74 -2.05 -56.83
N LEU A 1072 41.23 -1.86 -55.61
CA LEU A 1072 41.76 -0.61 -55.11
C LEU A 1072 43.21 -0.87 -54.65
N ARG A 1073 44.17 -0.28 -55.37
CA ARG A 1073 45.61 -0.50 -55.12
C ARG A 1073 46.19 0.61 -54.24
N MET A 1074 46.84 0.24 -53.14
CA MET A 1074 47.61 1.14 -52.28
C MET A 1074 49.04 1.30 -52.83
N GLN A 1075 49.65 2.44 -52.54
CA GLN A 1075 51.04 2.71 -52.92
C GLN A 1075 52.00 1.81 -52.13
N ASP A 1076 53.05 1.34 -52.81
CA ASP A 1076 54.07 0.51 -52.19
C ASP A 1076 54.94 1.36 -51.24
N PRO A 1077 55.34 0.83 -50.08
CA PRO A 1077 56.15 1.59 -49.12
C PRO A 1077 57.58 1.79 -49.64
N GLU A 1078 58.10 3.01 -49.59
CA GLU A 1078 59.50 3.30 -49.95
C GLU A 1078 60.46 2.91 -48.82
N ARG A 1079 61.61 2.28 -49.13
CA ARG A 1079 62.61 1.85 -48.12
C ARG A 1079 63.14 3.06 -47.35
N GLY A 1080 62.96 3.06 -46.03
CA GLY A 1080 63.42 4.12 -45.12
C GLY A 1080 62.39 5.22 -44.86
N GLN A 1081 61.23 5.18 -45.52
CA GLN A 1081 60.15 6.15 -45.34
C GLN A 1081 59.34 5.80 -44.08
N ARG A 1082 59.27 6.72 -43.11
CA ARG A 1082 58.38 6.60 -41.95
C ARG A 1082 56.94 7.08 -42.24
N THR A 1083 56.72 7.66 -43.43
CA THR A 1083 55.52 8.45 -43.76
C THR A 1083 55.05 8.14 -45.19
N LEU A 1084 53.83 7.65 -45.36
CA LEU A 1084 53.24 7.48 -46.71
C LEU A 1084 52.56 8.79 -47.11
N ASN A 1085 53.06 9.46 -48.15
CA ASN A 1085 52.47 10.67 -48.73
C ASN A 1085 51.75 10.34 -50.03
N PHE A 1086 50.47 10.71 -50.14
CA PHE A 1086 49.68 10.50 -51.35
C PHE A 1086 49.72 11.73 -52.26
N GLN A 1087 50.07 11.55 -53.54
CA GLN A 1087 49.85 12.52 -54.61
C GLN A 1087 48.70 12.04 -55.51
N ASN A 1088 47.72 12.91 -55.75
CA ASN A 1088 46.60 12.67 -56.64
C ASN A 1088 47.08 12.80 -58.09
N ARG A 1089 47.45 11.69 -58.76
CA ARG A 1089 47.65 11.69 -60.23
C ARG A 1089 46.28 11.54 -60.90
N ASN A 1090 45.61 12.66 -61.12
CA ASN A 1090 44.42 12.72 -61.99
C ASN A 1090 44.35 14.03 -62.80
N ASP A 1091 45.48 14.68 -63.06
CA ASP A 1091 45.60 15.78 -64.02
C ASP A 1091 46.93 15.65 -64.78
N LYS A 1092 46.96 14.74 -65.77
CA LYS A 1092 47.82 14.76 -66.97
C LYS A 1092 47.75 13.41 -67.68
N GLU A 1093 46.83 13.33 -68.64
CA GLU A 1093 46.95 12.63 -69.92
C GLU A 1093 45.70 12.99 -70.74
N GLU A 1094 45.62 14.26 -71.16
CA GLU A 1094 45.07 14.61 -72.46
C GLU A 1094 46.28 14.68 -73.40
N ASP A 1095 46.49 13.60 -74.15
CA ASP A 1095 46.89 13.54 -75.56
C ASP A 1095 46.87 12.07 -76.05
#